data_AF-A0A6P4XVP3-F1
#
_entry.id   AF-A0A6P4XVP3-F1
#
_cell.length_a   1.000
_cell.length_b   1.000
_cell.length_c   1.000
_cell.angle_alpha   90.00
_cell.angle_beta   90.00
_cell.angle_gamma   90.00
#
_symmetry.space_group_name_H-M   'P 1'
#
loop_
_entity.id
_entity.type
_entity.pdbx_description
1 polymer ?
#
loop_
_entity_poly.entity_id
_entity_poly.type
_entity_poly.pdbx_seq_one_letter_code
_entity_poly.pdbx_strand_id
1 'polypeptide(L)'
;MLEAIQKMVDFYRDLGIDMLKDGISVPGLTLKYLFMNLESDSYFTLVDNEEVYKLFKQNIVGGPSIIFHRYHQKGETFIRQKEMTDSGRQPKLCQKVIGFDANALYLWSLMENMPTGYYIRRQAETGFVKEYSAPSRGRMATEWLDRVGHSRGTVIRNKFNNTEKRIGHRQVPVDGFCSATGDIFQFHGCFWHGHNCCLTQGLDTNPRRQKSMAELREETKEMTEYLRGEGYNVIEMWECEWQDLKRTKEVAAFLAQRKTPTENRYKMSETEILQAVRKDDLFGVVECDIQVPAHLRSHFAEMPPIFKNCDISIDDVGPFMKQYAETHGVMSKPRRSLIGSMFGQKILLATPLLKWYMDHDLEVTHVYQVLEYVPKKCFEPFGNKVSDARRAGDKDDRKKIIADTMKLIGNSAYGKTVTNKEKQSDVCYCDSAVGATQRINSPCFKKVSEVVDGFYEIETGKRKITFDLPIQIGFYVYQYAKMRMLQFYFDFMLEFVDVSDFQYCEMDTDSAYIAISADRLEDVIKPHMRERYENEKHLWFPRTEDPEHAAYDKRTPGLFKEEWSGDAIVGLCSKTYYCFGGEDKNDKFSCKGVSKRDNDITLQKYLQVLQTQKSGQGVNRGFRVKDNQMLTYTQTRDAFSYFYPKRQVQDDGVTTLPLEI
;
A
#
# COMPACT_ATOMS: atom_id res chain seq x y z
N MET A 1 -34.52 -3.12 -3.25
CA MET A 1 -33.58 -2.30 -2.47
C MET A 1 -33.54 -2.73 -1.00
N LEU A 2 -34.69 -2.86 -0.32
CA LEU A 2 -34.76 -3.31 1.09
C LEU A 2 -34.14 -4.70 1.35
N GLU A 3 -34.43 -5.72 0.53
CA GLU A 3 -33.86 -7.06 0.72
C GLU A 3 -32.33 -7.11 0.56
N ALA A 4 -31.79 -6.34 -0.39
CA ALA A 4 -30.34 -6.25 -0.58
C ALA A 4 -29.65 -5.55 0.60
N ILE A 5 -30.27 -4.49 1.13
CA ILE A 5 -29.79 -3.83 2.37
C ILE A 5 -29.85 -4.83 3.53
N GLN A 6 -30.94 -5.58 3.69
CA GLN A 6 -31.07 -6.57 4.76
C GLN A 6 -29.98 -7.65 4.68
N LYS A 7 -29.73 -8.23 3.49
CA LYS A 7 -28.66 -9.21 3.28
C LYS A 7 -27.27 -8.64 3.62
N MET A 8 -27.00 -7.39 3.28
CA MET A 8 -25.74 -6.72 3.62
C MET A 8 -25.62 -6.43 5.12
N VAL A 9 -26.72 -6.01 5.77
CA VAL A 9 -26.79 -5.84 7.23
C VAL A 9 -26.50 -7.17 7.92
N ASP A 10 -27.14 -8.26 7.48
CA ASP A 10 -26.94 -9.59 8.07
C ASP A 10 -25.50 -10.07 7.89
N PHE A 11 -24.94 -9.91 6.68
CA PHE A 11 -23.54 -10.22 6.42
C PHE A 11 -22.57 -9.47 7.34
N TYR A 12 -22.70 -8.15 7.51
CA TYR A 12 -21.81 -7.39 8.40
C TYR A 12 -22.07 -7.70 9.88
N ARG A 13 -23.31 -8.00 10.25
CA ARG A 13 -23.68 -8.42 11.61
C ARG A 13 -22.96 -9.71 11.99
N ASP A 14 -22.87 -10.68 11.08
CA ASP A 14 -22.12 -11.91 11.28
C ASP A 14 -20.61 -11.66 11.46
N LEU A 15 -20.10 -10.54 10.94
CA LEU A 15 -18.72 -10.07 11.17
C LEU A 15 -18.57 -9.19 12.43
N GLY A 16 -19.63 -9.01 13.22
CA GLY A 16 -19.65 -8.16 14.41
C GLY A 16 -19.67 -6.65 14.11
N ILE A 17 -20.13 -6.25 12.91
CA ILE A 17 -20.15 -4.88 12.43
C ILE A 17 -21.60 -4.44 12.18
N ASP A 18 -21.98 -3.30 12.72
CA ASP A 18 -23.25 -2.65 12.42
C ASP A 18 -23.06 -1.71 11.22
N MET A 19 -23.58 -2.11 10.06
CA MET A 19 -23.45 -1.37 8.82
C MET A 19 -23.95 0.08 8.91
N LEU A 20 -25.00 0.35 9.69
CA LEU A 20 -25.63 1.68 9.76
C LEU A 20 -24.97 2.57 10.83
N LYS A 21 -24.37 1.97 11.85
CA LYS A 21 -23.67 2.67 12.93
C LYS A 21 -22.18 2.86 12.66
N ASP A 22 -21.51 1.84 12.12
CA ASP A 22 -20.05 1.80 12.02
C ASP A 22 -19.51 2.42 10.73
N GLY A 23 -20.34 2.53 9.69
CA GLY A 23 -19.94 3.19 8.46
C GLY A 23 -20.95 3.05 7.33
N ILE A 24 -21.40 4.18 6.80
CA ILE A 24 -22.38 4.23 5.68
C ILE A 24 -21.75 3.78 4.34
N SER A 25 -20.43 3.48 4.31
CA SER A 25 -19.70 3.07 3.11
C SER A 25 -18.90 1.81 3.34
N VAL A 26 -18.83 0.93 2.33
CA VAL A 26 -18.03 -0.30 2.36
C VAL A 26 -16.57 -0.05 2.77
N PRO A 27 -15.85 0.97 2.26
CA PRO A 27 -14.48 1.24 2.71
C PRO A 27 -14.37 1.62 4.19
N GLY A 28 -15.38 2.30 4.75
CA GLY A 28 -15.43 2.61 6.19
C GLY A 28 -15.57 1.35 7.05
N LEU A 29 -16.48 0.46 6.65
CA LEU A 29 -16.69 -0.83 7.31
C LEU A 29 -15.47 -1.74 7.19
N THR A 30 -14.80 -1.68 6.04
CA THR A 30 -13.62 -2.50 5.73
C THR A 30 -12.45 -2.17 6.64
N LEU A 31 -12.20 -0.89 6.94
CA LEU A 31 -11.15 -0.52 7.89
C LEU A 31 -11.44 -1.06 9.30
N LYS A 32 -12.69 -0.95 9.75
CA LYS A 32 -13.08 -1.53 11.04
C LYS A 32 -12.86 -3.04 11.04
N TYR A 33 -13.31 -3.73 9.99
CA TYR A 33 -13.12 -5.17 9.85
C TYR A 33 -11.65 -5.58 9.81
N LEU A 34 -10.80 -4.85 9.08
CA LEU A 34 -9.35 -5.07 9.04
C LEU A 34 -8.75 -5.05 10.44
N PHE A 35 -9.05 -4.02 11.24
CA PHE A 35 -8.52 -3.86 12.59
C PHE A 35 -9.15 -4.80 13.63
N MET A 36 -10.38 -5.29 13.41
CA MET A 36 -10.99 -6.34 14.23
C MET A 36 -10.30 -7.70 14.08
N ASN A 37 -9.54 -7.90 13.00
CA ASN A 37 -8.76 -9.12 12.77
C ASN A 37 -7.31 -9.01 13.27
N LEU A 38 -6.94 -7.90 13.93
CA LEU A 38 -5.63 -7.78 14.59
C LEU A 38 -5.60 -8.58 15.89
N GLU A 39 -4.44 -9.19 16.14
CA GLU A 39 -4.13 -9.73 17.45
C GLU A 39 -4.03 -8.60 18.49
N SER A 40 -4.36 -8.91 19.75
CA SER A 40 -4.48 -7.91 20.83
C SER A 40 -3.20 -7.15 21.18
N ASP A 41 -2.05 -7.74 20.86
CA ASP A 41 -0.72 -7.18 21.07
C ASP A 41 -0.24 -6.32 19.88
N SER A 42 -1.02 -6.26 18.81
CA SER A 42 -0.68 -5.61 17.55
C SER A 42 -1.43 -4.29 17.44
N TYR A 43 -0.68 -3.20 17.32
CA TYR A 43 -1.22 -1.86 17.13
C TYR A 43 -0.33 -1.07 16.17
N PHE A 44 -0.87 0.03 15.66
CA PHE A 44 -0.17 0.94 14.77
C PHE A 44 -0.20 2.33 15.39
N THR A 45 0.96 2.92 15.68
CA THR A 45 0.97 4.33 16.03
C THR A 45 0.78 5.17 14.80
N LEU A 46 -0.14 6.13 14.90
CA LEU A 46 -0.31 7.15 13.89
C LEU A 46 0.94 8.05 13.85
N VAL A 47 1.26 8.54 12.66
CA VAL A 47 2.34 9.48 12.48
C VAL A 47 1.95 10.81 13.12
N ASP A 48 2.62 11.17 14.21
CA ASP A 48 2.35 12.37 15.02
C ASP A 48 3.27 13.55 14.69
N ASN A 49 4.27 13.33 13.83
CA ASN A 49 5.14 14.35 13.28
C ASN A 49 4.72 14.75 11.85
N GLU A 50 4.53 16.06 11.61
CA GLU A 50 4.05 16.59 10.32
C GLU A 50 5.01 16.30 9.16
N GLU A 51 6.33 16.37 9.38
CA GLU A 51 7.34 16.09 8.35
C GLU A 51 7.30 14.63 7.94
N VAL A 52 7.23 13.72 8.91
CA VAL A 52 7.11 12.28 8.65
C VAL A 52 5.81 11.98 7.89
N TYR A 53 4.70 12.64 8.25
CA TYR A 53 3.43 12.44 7.54
C TYR A 53 3.53 12.90 6.09
N LYS A 54 4.13 14.08 5.84
CA LYS A 54 4.39 14.60 4.50
C LYS A 54 5.32 13.68 3.72
N LEU A 55 6.35 13.13 4.35
CA LEU A 55 7.30 12.19 3.76
C LEU A 55 6.59 10.94 3.24
N PHE A 56 5.76 10.27 4.07
CA PHE A 56 4.94 9.15 3.62
C PHE A 56 3.99 9.56 2.49
N LYS A 57 3.23 10.64 2.67
CA LYS A 57 2.22 11.11 1.70
C LYS A 57 2.82 11.39 0.32
N GLN A 58 3.98 12.03 0.26
CA GLN A 58 4.66 12.36 -1.01
C GLN A 58 5.23 11.12 -1.70
N ASN A 59 5.55 10.07 -0.92
CA ASN A 59 6.10 8.81 -1.41
C ASN A 59 5.06 7.68 -1.59
N ILE A 60 3.76 7.96 -1.40
CA ILE A 60 2.69 7.04 -1.85
C ILE A 60 2.65 7.06 -3.37
N VAL A 61 3.36 6.10 -3.94
CA VAL A 61 3.46 5.89 -5.38
C VAL A 61 2.84 4.53 -5.69
N GLY A 62 1.73 4.52 -6.43
CA GLY A 62 0.98 3.32 -6.79
C GLY A 62 1.68 2.41 -7.81
N GLY A 63 0.93 1.47 -8.38
CA GLY A 63 1.41 0.58 -9.43
C GLY A 63 1.77 1.32 -10.72
N PRO A 64 2.91 1.04 -11.37
CA PRO A 64 3.24 1.61 -12.67
C PRO A 64 2.33 1.03 -13.75
N SER A 65 2.10 1.81 -14.80
CA SER A 65 1.59 1.28 -16.07
C SER A 65 2.49 1.75 -17.20
N ILE A 66 3.18 0.80 -17.83
CA ILE A 66 4.30 1.02 -18.73
C ILE A 66 4.15 0.11 -19.95
N ILE A 67 4.41 0.66 -21.14
CA ILE A 67 4.51 -0.07 -22.39
C ILE A 67 6.00 -0.18 -22.70
N PHE A 68 6.53 -1.39 -22.68
CA PHE A 68 7.96 -1.68 -22.89
C PHE A 68 8.27 -1.94 -24.36
N HIS A 69 7.34 -2.59 -25.06
CA HIS A 69 7.40 -2.82 -26.49
C HIS A 69 5.98 -2.72 -27.08
N ARG A 70 5.80 -1.91 -28.13
CA ARG A 70 4.45 -1.55 -28.59
C ARG A 70 3.80 -2.58 -29.53
N TYR A 71 4.54 -3.55 -30.02
CA TYR A 71 4.00 -4.52 -30.98
C TYR A 71 4.73 -5.86 -30.99
N HIS A 72 3.99 -6.96 -30.86
CA HIS A 72 4.46 -8.29 -31.26
C HIS A 72 3.36 -9.07 -31.95
N GLN A 73 3.73 -9.92 -32.90
CA GLN A 73 2.83 -10.84 -33.56
C GLN A 73 3.55 -12.15 -33.90
N LYS A 74 2.87 -13.27 -33.63
CA LYS A 74 3.28 -14.63 -33.93
C LYS A 74 3.70 -14.76 -35.40
N GLY A 75 4.89 -15.33 -35.62
CA GLY A 75 5.42 -15.60 -36.95
C GLY A 75 5.83 -14.38 -37.78
N GLU A 76 5.63 -13.16 -37.26
CA GLU A 76 5.95 -11.92 -37.98
C GLU A 76 7.06 -11.13 -37.31
N THR A 77 6.98 -10.92 -35.99
CA THR A 77 7.97 -10.11 -35.27
C THR A 77 9.02 -10.98 -34.59
N PHE A 78 10.17 -10.39 -34.32
CA PHE A 78 11.28 -11.05 -33.65
C PHE A 78 11.42 -10.57 -32.20
N ILE A 79 11.77 -11.48 -31.30
CA ILE A 79 12.13 -11.17 -29.91
C ILE A 79 13.45 -10.41 -29.90
N ARG A 80 13.42 -9.17 -29.37
CA ARG A 80 14.59 -8.30 -29.16
C ARG A 80 15.50 -8.19 -30.40
N GLN A 81 14.91 -8.01 -31.58
CA GLN A 81 15.63 -8.10 -32.86
C GLN A 81 16.95 -7.31 -32.90
N LYS A 82 16.90 -6.04 -32.51
CA LYS A 82 18.04 -5.14 -32.50
C LYS A 82 19.10 -5.60 -31.49
N GLU A 83 18.71 -5.86 -30.25
CA GLU A 83 19.63 -6.28 -29.18
C GLU A 83 20.32 -7.63 -29.50
N MET A 84 19.60 -8.58 -30.09
CA MET A 84 20.17 -9.86 -30.51
C MET A 84 21.18 -9.64 -31.65
N THR A 85 20.81 -8.86 -32.66
CA THR A 85 21.69 -8.58 -33.81
C THR A 85 22.96 -7.84 -33.37
N ASP A 86 22.82 -6.81 -32.53
CA ASP A 86 23.93 -6.02 -31.99
C ASP A 86 24.88 -6.86 -31.12
N SER A 87 24.36 -7.90 -30.47
CA SER A 87 25.16 -8.87 -29.69
C SER A 87 25.67 -10.07 -30.49
N GLY A 88 25.46 -10.09 -31.82
CA GLY A 88 25.90 -11.18 -32.70
C GLY A 88 25.09 -12.47 -32.56
N ARG A 89 23.92 -12.41 -31.93
CA ARG A 89 23.00 -13.54 -31.72
C ARG A 89 21.88 -13.50 -32.76
N GLN A 90 21.43 -14.67 -33.21
CA GLN A 90 20.29 -14.74 -34.14
C GLN A 90 18.98 -14.45 -33.38
N PRO A 91 18.18 -13.45 -33.80
CA PRO A 91 16.89 -13.19 -33.20
C PRO A 91 15.90 -14.31 -33.53
N LYS A 92 15.05 -14.65 -32.55
CA LYS A 92 14.02 -15.69 -32.68
C LYS A 92 12.66 -15.07 -32.98
N LEU A 93 11.84 -15.75 -33.78
CA LEU A 93 10.48 -15.31 -34.06
C LEU A 93 9.61 -15.39 -32.80
N CYS A 94 8.76 -14.39 -32.59
CA CYS A 94 7.67 -14.45 -31.64
C CYS A 94 6.74 -15.62 -32.03
N GLN A 95 6.39 -16.46 -31.07
CA GLN A 95 5.44 -17.56 -31.25
C GLN A 95 4.19 -17.41 -30.41
N LYS A 96 4.25 -16.63 -29.32
CA LYS A 96 3.14 -16.43 -28.39
C LYS A 96 3.27 -15.12 -27.63
N VAL A 97 2.15 -14.53 -27.25
CA VAL A 97 2.06 -13.50 -26.21
C VAL A 97 1.26 -14.04 -25.04
N ILE A 98 1.80 -13.92 -23.83
CA ILE A 98 1.21 -14.41 -22.58
C ILE A 98 1.02 -13.24 -21.62
N GLY A 99 -0.17 -13.09 -21.06
CA GLY A 99 -0.51 -12.14 -20.01
C GLY A 99 -0.64 -12.83 -18.67
N PHE A 100 0.23 -12.45 -17.72
CA PHE A 100 0.18 -12.91 -16.33
C PHE A 100 -0.49 -11.87 -15.43
N ASP A 101 -1.32 -12.31 -14.48
CA ASP A 101 -1.94 -11.49 -13.44
C ASP A 101 -1.52 -11.98 -12.05
N ALA A 102 -0.96 -11.10 -11.23
CA ALA A 102 -0.64 -11.37 -9.84
C ALA A 102 -1.92 -11.40 -9.00
N ASN A 103 -2.41 -12.60 -8.70
CA ASN A 103 -3.69 -12.79 -8.05
C ASN A 103 -3.76 -12.06 -6.71
N ALA A 104 -4.71 -11.14 -6.57
CA ALA A 104 -4.94 -10.38 -5.34
C ALA A 104 -3.65 -9.75 -4.78
N LEU A 105 -2.83 -9.15 -5.65
CA LEU A 105 -1.51 -8.59 -5.31
C LEU A 105 -1.52 -7.74 -4.04
N TYR A 106 -2.46 -6.81 -3.90
CA TYR A 106 -2.52 -5.95 -2.71
C TYR A 106 -2.97 -6.67 -1.44
N LEU A 107 -3.75 -7.74 -1.56
CA LEU A 107 -4.10 -8.59 -0.43
C LEU A 107 -2.87 -9.36 0.04
N TRP A 108 -2.10 -9.94 -0.89
CA TRP A 108 -0.81 -10.57 -0.60
C TRP A 108 0.13 -9.58 0.09
N SER A 109 0.30 -8.38 -0.46
CA SER A 109 1.14 -7.34 0.15
C SER A 109 0.70 -6.96 1.56
N LEU A 110 -0.61 -7.01 1.86
CA LEU A 110 -1.16 -6.72 3.18
C LEU A 110 -0.86 -7.84 4.19
N MET A 111 -0.70 -9.08 3.73
CA MET A 111 -0.38 -10.26 4.55
C MET A 111 1.10 -10.33 4.93
N GLU A 112 1.97 -9.55 4.29
CA GLU A 112 3.39 -9.48 4.63
C GLU A 112 3.64 -8.70 5.94
N ASN A 113 4.90 -8.66 6.38
CA ASN A 113 5.28 -7.94 7.59
C ASN A 113 4.87 -6.47 7.50
N MET A 114 4.15 -5.99 8.51
CA MET A 114 3.66 -4.61 8.62
C MET A 114 4.39 -3.83 9.72
N PRO A 115 4.47 -2.49 9.60
CA PRO A 115 5.13 -1.61 10.57
C PRO A 115 4.28 -1.40 11.83
N THR A 116 4.35 -2.35 12.76
CA THR A 116 3.60 -2.32 14.02
C THR A 116 4.35 -1.58 15.13
N GLY A 117 3.61 -1.19 16.17
CA GLY A 117 4.15 -0.52 17.34
C GLY A 117 4.46 0.96 17.10
N TYR A 118 5.36 1.48 17.95
CA TYR A 118 5.97 2.80 17.77
C TYR A 118 7.11 2.72 16.75
N TYR A 119 7.54 3.87 16.24
CA TYR A 119 8.76 3.94 15.44
C TYR A 119 9.90 4.63 16.17
N ILE A 120 11.12 4.23 15.80
CA ILE A 120 12.35 4.90 16.18
C ILE A 120 12.87 5.65 14.94
N ARG A 121 12.92 6.98 15.02
CA ARG A 121 13.50 7.85 13.99
C ARG A 121 14.99 8.03 14.25
N ARG A 122 15.81 7.98 13.22
CA ARG A 122 17.23 8.36 13.22
C ARG A 122 17.48 9.23 11.99
N GLN A 123 18.08 10.40 12.18
CA GLN A 123 18.26 11.40 11.11
C GLN A 123 19.72 11.77 10.94
N ALA A 124 20.20 11.89 9.70
CA ALA A 124 21.58 12.25 9.38
C ALA A 124 21.99 13.58 10.05
N GLU A 125 21.10 14.57 10.07
CA GLU A 125 21.28 15.89 10.68
C GLU A 125 21.58 15.83 12.19
N THR A 126 21.05 14.81 12.86
CA THR A 126 21.29 14.54 14.30
C THR A 126 22.45 13.56 14.52
N GLY A 127 23.13 13.14 13.46
CA GLY A 127 24.11 12.05 13.49
C GLY A 127 23.49 10.69 13.74
N PHE A 128 22.23 10.46 13.33
CA PHE A 128 21.46 9.23 13.52
C PHE A 128 21.31 8.80 14.99
N VAL A 129 21.14 9.76 15.88
CA VAL A 129 20.76 9.49 17.27
C VAL A 129 19.30 8.99 17.30
N LYS A 130 19.01 8.00 18.15
CA LYS A 130 17.67 7.42 18.26
C LYS A 130 16.68 8.39 18.90
N GLU A 131 15.52 8.54 18.26
CA GLU A 131 14.39 9.34 18.73
C GLU A 131 13.10 8.50 18.63
N TYR A 132 12.31 8.44 19.70
CA TYR A 132 11.07 7.67 19.67
C TYR A 132 9.89 8.55 19.24
N SER A 133 8.98 7.98 18.44
CA SER A 133 7.76 8.67 18.01
C SER A 133 6.83 9.00 19.17
N ALA A 134 6.57 8.05 20.06
CA ALA A 134 5.71 8.29 21.20
C ALA A 134 6.44 8.92 22.40
N PRO A 135 5.74 9.76 23.19
CA PRO A 135 6.25 10.26 24.45
C PRO A 135 6.73 9.11 25.34
N SER A 136 7.79 9.34 26.12
CA SER A 136 8.25 8.38 27.12
C SER A 136 7.15 7.95 28.09
N ARG A 137 6.17 8.84 28.33
CA ARG A 137 5.04 8.65 29.24
C ARG A 137 4.05 7.58 28.78
N GLY A 138 4.02 6.48 29.53
CA GLY A 138 3.11 5.36 29.34
C GLY A 138 3.70 4.17 28.59
N ARG A 139 4.94 4.24 28.07
CA ARG A 139 5.59 3.07 27.46
C ARG A 139 5.81 1.95 28.46
N MET A 140 6.28 2.27 29.67
CA MET A 140 6.45 1.29 30.75
C MET A 140 5.13 0.67 31.19
N ALA A 141 4.05 1.46 31.21
CA ALA A 141 2.72 0.96 31.45
C ALA A 141 2.32 -0.08 30.40
N THR A 142 2.50 0.23 29.10
CA THR A 142 2.20 -0.71 28.01
C THR A 142 3.03 -1.99 28.07
N GLU A 143 4.34 -1.87 28.32
CA GLU A 143 5.21 -3.04 28.50
C GLU A 143 4.68 -3.98 29.60
N TRP A 144 4.25 -3.41 30.73
CA TRP A 144 3.67 -4.16 31.83
C TRP A 144 2.31 -4.76 31.47
N LEU A 145 1.39 -3.97 30.91
CA LEU A 145 0.05 -4.43 30.53
C LEU A 145 0.13 -5.59 29.53
N ASP A 146 0.99 -5.51 28.53
CA ASP A 146 1.14 -6.59 27.56
C ASP A 146 1.78 -7.83 28.19
N ARG A 147 2.71 -7.66 29.13
CA ARG A 147 3.27 -8.79 29.90
C ARG A 147 2.18 -9.49 30.71
N VAL A 148 1.32 -8.73 31.37
CA VAL A 148 0.19 -9.27 32.14
C VAL A 148 -0.82 -9.94 31.23
N GLY A 149 -1.13 -9.33 30.07
CA GLY A 149 -2.01 -9.93 29.07
C GLY A 149 -1.47 -11.27 28.56
N HIS A 150 -0.17 -11.32 28.25
CA HIS A 150 0.51 -12.53 27.81
C HIS A 150 0.52 -13.62 28.89
N SER A 151 0.86 -13.29 30.14
CA SER A 151 0.91 -14.29 31.22
C SER A 151 -0.46 -14.84 31.59
N ARG A 152 -1.52 -14.05 31.42
CA ARG A 152 -2.90 -14.44 31.73
C ARG A 152 -3.67 -15.01 30.53
N GLY A 153 -3.13 -14.91 29.32
CA GLY A 153 -3.87 -15.22 28.10
C GLY A 153 -5.10 -14.32 27.90
N THR A 154 -5.04 -13.07 28.37
CA THR A 154 -6.18 -12.13 28.34
C THR A 154 -5.84 -10.87 27.56
N VAL A 155 -6.83 -10.36 26.82
CA VAL A 155 -6.71 -9.06 26.14
C VAL A 155 -6.98 -7.93 27.13
N ILE A 156 -6.01 -7.01 27.25
CA ILE A 156 -6.13 -5.82 28.10
C ILE A 156 -6.27 -4.60 27.20
N ARG A 157 -7.43 -3.95 27.27
CA ARG A 157 -7.72 -2.70 26.56
C ARG A 157 -6.93 -1.56 27.21
N ASN A 158 -6.15 -0.84 26.41
CA ASN A 158 -5.35 0.30 26.85
C ASN A 158 -5.39 1.44 25.81
N LYS A 159 -4.67 2.53 26.07
CA LYS A 159 -4.66 3.73 25.21
C LYS A 159 -4.02 3.57 23.83
N PHE A 160 -3.28 2.48 23.60
CA PHE A 160 -2.52 2.24 22.37
C PHE A 160 -3.16 1.20 21.47
N ASN A 161 -3.83 0.18 22.03
CA ASN A 161 -4.63 -0.76 21.25
C ASN A 161 -6.11 -0.34 21.11
N ASN A 162 -6.57 0.62 21.91
CA ASN A 162 -7.92 1.19 21.83
C ASN A 162 -7.96 2.57 22.54
N THR A 163 -9.14 2.99 22.96
CA THR A 163 -9.35 4.13 23.86
C THR A 163 -9.37 3.66 25.31
N GLU A 164 -8.78 4.43 26.23
CA GLU A 164 -8.84 4.16 27.67
C GLU A 164 -10.30 4.03 28.14
N LYS A 165 -10.58 2.99 28.94
CA LYS A 165 -11.91 2.81 29.53
C LYS A 165 -12.10 3.89 30.62
N ARG A 166 -13.30 4.47 30.66
CA ARG A 166 -13.72 5.46 31.66
C ARG A 166 -14.65 4.77 32.67
N ILE A 167 -14.38 4.91 33.96
CA ILE A 167 -15.08 4.18 35.04
C ILE A 167 -15.87 5.13 35.95
N GLY A 168 -17.10 4.69 36.26
CA GLY A 168 -18.03 5.32 37.18
C GLY A 168 -18.50 6.72 36.79
N HIS A 169 -19.21 7.38 37.69
CA HIS A 169 -19.80 8.70 37.47
C HIS A 169 -18.73 9.79 37.25
N ARG A 170 -17.53 9.62 37.82
CA ARG A 170 -16.40 10.55 37.65
C ARG A 170 -15.68 10.41 36.30
N GLN A 171 -16.01 9.39 35.49
CA GLN A 171 -15.39 9.13 34.18
C GLN A 171 -13.85 9.06 34.26
N VAL A 172 -13.34 8.37 35.28
CA VAL A 172 -11.89 8.21 35.51
C VAL A 172 -11.30 7.32 34.41
N PRO A 173 -10.25 7.76 33.69
CA PRO A 173 -9.54 6.91 32.76
C PRO A 173 -8.69 5.87 33.51
N VAL A 174 -8.62 4.66 32.96
CA VAL A 174 -7.74 3.61 33.49
C VAL A 174 -6.72 3.16 32.45
N ASP A 175 -5.50 2.83 32.90
CA ASP A 175 -4.41 2.44 32.01
C ASP A 175 -4.71 1.14 31.25
N GLY A 176 -5.29 0.15 31.94
CA GLY A 176 -5.70 -1.13 31.37
C GLY A 176 -7.06 -1.61 31.89
N PHE A 177 -7.86 -2.22 31.02
CA PHE A 177 -9.14 -2.83 31.38
C PHE A 177 -9.33 -4.18 30.66
N CYS A 178 -9.59 -5.25 31.41
CA CYS A 178 -9.95 -6.54 30.83
C CYS A 178 -11.47 -6.71 30.88
N SER A 179 -12.13 -6.74 29.72
CA SER A 179 -13.59 -6.92 29.67
C SER A 179 -14.05 -8.32 30.05
N ALA A 180 -13.18 -9.33 29.95
CA ALA A 180 -13.52 -10.71 30.27
C ALA A 180 -13.59 -10.95 31.79
N THR A 181 -12.69 -10.34 32.56
CA THR A 181 -12.63 -10.51 34.02
C THR A 181 -13.22 -9.33 34.78
N GLY A 182 -13.36 -8.16 34.14
CA GLY A 182 -13.67 -6.91 34.84
C GLY A 182 -12.48 -6.33 35.61
N ASP A 183 -11.26 -6.84 35.39
CA ASP A 183 -10.07 -6.31 36.05
C ASP A 183 -9.67 -4.94 35.49
N ILE A 184 -9.30 -4.03 36.39
CA ILE A 184 -8.64 -2.77 36.09
C ILE A 184 -7.15 -2.91 36.41
N PHE A 185 -6.30 -2.41 35.51
CA PHE A 185 -4.86 -2.36 35.67
C PHE A 185 -4.41 -0.89 35.70
N GLN A 186 -3.66 -0.50 36.73
CA GLN A 186 -3.15 0.86 36.94
C GLN A 186 -1.64 0.84 37.08
N PHE A 187 -0.94 1.63 36.26
CA PHE A 187 0.51 1.73 36.30
C PHE A 187 0.92 3.08 36.91
N HIS A 188 1.55 3.04 38.07
CA HIS A 188 1.88 4.24 38.83
C HIS A 188 3.34 4.63 38.61
N GLY A 189 3.56 5.66 37.79
CA GLY A 189 4.86 6.32 37.67
C GLY A 189 5.30 6.90 39.03
N CYS A 190 6.42 6.44 39.59
CA CYS A 190 6.77 6.72 40.99
C CYS A 190 6.88 8.22 41.28
N PHE A 191 7.49 8.98 40.35
CA PHE A 191 7.59 10.43 40.43
C PHE A 191 6.22 11.15 40.37
N TRP A 192 5.29 10.65 39.55
CA TRP A 192 4.00 11.30 39.30
C TRP A 192 2.93 10.96 40.34
N HIS A 193 3.06 9.80 40.99
CA HIS A 193 2.10 9.24 41.94
C HIS A 193 2.62 9.23 43.39
N GLY A 194 3.73 9.92 43.64
CA GLY A 194 4.20 10.11 45.01
C GLY A 194 4.77 8.87 45.69
N HIS A 195 5.25 7.85 44.96
CA HIS A 195 5.75 6.61 45.59
C HIS A 195 6.89 6.90 46.57
N ASN A 196 7.02 6.15 47.67
CA ASN A 196 8.17 6.25 48.57
C ASN A 196 9.22 5.20 48.20
N CYS A 197 10.11 5.50 47.26
CA CYS A 197 11.08 4.52 46.76
C CYS A 197 12.40 5.16 46.36
N CYS A 198 13.35 4.36 45.89
CA CYS A 198 14.66 4.82 45.43
C CYS A 198 14.59 5.85 44.29
N LEU A 199 13.54 5.84 43.45
CA LEU A 199 13.38 6.78 42.33
C LEU A 199 12.92 8.17 42.75
N THR A 200 12.39 8.30 43.96
CA THR A 200 11.80 9.54 44.51
C THR A 200 12.49 9.99 45.79
N GLN A 201 13.59 9.31 46.16
CA GLN A 201 14.35 9.60 47.36
C GLN A 201 14.89 11.03 47.31
N GLY A 202 14.62 11.81 48.36
CA GLY A 202 15.03 13.21 48.46
C GLY A 202 14.11 14.23 47.77
N LEU A 203 12.94 13.80 47.27
CA LEU A 203 11.92 14.70 46.72
C LEU A 203 10.75 14.86 47.71
N ASP A 204 10.60 16.05 48.29
CA ASP A 204 9.45 16.37 49.15
C ASP A 204 8.25 16.87 48.33
N THR A 205 8.51 17.53 47.19
CA THR A 205 7.49 18.08 46.30
C THR A 205 7.72 17.66 44.84
N ASN A 206 6.63 17.48 44.10
CA ASN A 206 6.67 17.29 42.66
C ASN A 206 6.57 18.67 41.97
N PRO A 207 7.66 19.17 41.35
CA PRO A 207 7.70 20.52 40.77
C PRO A 207 6.79 20.68 39.54
N ARG A 208 6.40 19.57 38.88
CA ARG A 208 5.51 19.61 37.71
C ARG A 208 4.05 19.65 38.10
N ARG A 209 3.68 18.96 39.18
CA ARG A 209 2.32 18.93 39.73
C ARG A 209 2.04 20.04 40.73
N GLN A 210 3.09 20.69 41.25
CA GLN A 210 3.03 21.69 42.32
C GLN A 210 2.31 21.16 43.58
N LYS A 211 2.59 19.90 43.93
CA LYS A 211 2.04 19.21 45.11
C LYS A 211 3.14 18.46 45.84
N SER A 212 2.96 18.20 47.13
CA SER A 212 3.86 17.32 47.88
C SER A 212 3.77 15.89 47.38
N MET A 213 4.84 15.11 47.57
CA MET A 213 4.83 13.68 47.23
C MET A 213 3.84 12.89 48.10
N ALA A 214 3.56 13.35 49.32
CA ALA A 214 2.56 12.75 50.20
C ALA A 214 1.13 12.96 49.69
N GLU A 215 0.78 14.18 49.27
CA GLU A 215 -0.53 14.48 48.68
C GLU A 215 -0.78 13.65 47.40
N LEU A 216 0.21 13.54 46.52
CA LEU A 216 0.08 12.72 45.30
C LEU A 216 -0.14 11.23 45.58
N ARG A 217 0.47 10.73 46.66
CA ARG A 217 0.29 9.35 47.11
C ARG A 217 -1.12 9.12 47.63
N GLU A 218 -1.64 10.06 48.42
CA GLU A 218 -3.00 9.96 48.93
C GLU A 218 -4.02 10.07 47.78
N GLU A 219 -3.82 11.00 46.83
CA GLU A 219 -4.67 11.10 45.63
C GLU A 219 -4.69 9.79 44.81
N THR A 220 -3.54 9.13 44.69
CA THR A 220 -3.44 7.84 44.00
C THR A 220 -4.22 6.75 44.74
N LYS A 221 -4.11 6.72 46.07
CA LYS A 221 -4.83 5.77 46.92
C LYS A 221 -6.34 6.01 46.90
N GLU A 222 -6.80 7.25 47.02
CA GLU A 222 -8.21 7.63 46.91
C GLU A 222 -8.80 7.23 45.55
N MET A 223 -8.02 7.40 44.47
CA MET A 223 -8.43 6.97 43.13
C MET A 223 -8.63 5.45 43.06
N THR A 224 -7.67 4.68 43.58
CA THR A 224 -7.76 3.23 43.64
C THR A 224 -8.96 2.77 44.48
N GLU A 225 -9.19 3.39 45.64
CA GLU A 225 -10.33 3.11 46.50
C GLU A 225 -11.67 3.43 45.81
N TYR A 226 -11.76 4.54 45.07
CA TYR A 226 -12.92 4.86 44.26
C TYR A 226 -13.20 3.78 43.21
N LEU A 227 -12.19 3.33 42.47
CA LEU A 227 -12.34 2.28 41.45
C LEU A 227 -12.79 0.94 42.05
N ARG A 228 -12.24 0.57 43.22
CA ARG A 228 -12.69 -0.60 43.99
C ARG A 228 -14.13 -0.44 44.49
N GLY A 229 -14.50 0.77 44.93
CA GLY A 229 -15.86 1.11 45.37
C GLY A 229 -16.91 1.03 44.27
N GLU A 230 -16.53 1.25 43.02
CA GLU A 230 -17.38 1.03 41.82
C GLU A 230 -17.52 -0.47 41.46
N GLY A 231 -16.97 -1.39 42.27
CA GLY A 231 -17.14 -2.84 42.15
C GLY A 231 -16.09 -3.56 41.32
N TYR A 232 -14.97 -2.92 40.99
CA TYR A 232 -13.91 -3.50 40.16
C TYR A 232 -12.74 -4.03 40.98
N ASN A 233 -12.11 -5.09 40.51
CA ASN A 233 -10.81 -5.52 41.01
C ASN A 233 -9.71 -4.64 40.39
N VAL A 234 -8.87 -4.01 41.22
CA VAL A 234 -7.82 -3.08 40.77
C VAL A 234 -6.45 -3.65 41.08
N ILE A 235 -5.70 -3.95 40.02
CA ILE A 235 -4.34 -4.48 40.04
C ILE A 235 -3.38 -3.34 39.71
N GLU A 236 -2.40 -3.13 40.57
CA GLU A 236 -1.50 -1.97 40.52
C GLU A 236 -0.07 -2.43 40.27
N MET A 237 0.72 -1.59 39.61
CA MET A 237 2.16 -1.80 39.42
C MET A 237 2.89 -0.47 39.53
N TRP A 238 3.88 -0.39 40.42
CA TRP A 238 4.72 0.78 40.53
C TRP A 238 5.91 0.73 39.57
N GLU A 239 6.37 1.91 39.15
CA GLU A 239 7.49 2.04 38.22
C GLU A 239 8.77 1.34 38.73
N CYS A 240 9.13 1.50 40.00
CA CYS A 240 10.33 0.86 40.56
C CYS A 240 10.20 -0.67 40.61
N GLU A 241 9.03 -1.19 40.97
CA GLU A 241 8.75 -2.63 40.98
C GLU A 241 8.84 -3.21 39.57
N TRP A 242 8.30 -2.49 38.57
CA TRP A 242 8.44 -2.90 37.18
C TRP A 242 9.90 -2.87 36.73
N GLN A 243 10.68 -1.84 37.12
CA GLN A 243 12.12 -1.79 36.80
C GLN A 243 12.89 -2.99 37.38
N ASP A 244 12.55 -3.45 38.57
CA ASP A 244 13.15 -4.64 39.17
C ASP A 244 12.69 -5.92 38.47
N LEU A 245 11.40 -6.04 38.15
CA LEU A 245 10.87 -7.16 37.36
C LEU A 245 11.53 -7.28 36.00
N LYS A 246 11.84 -6.17 35.32
CA LYS A 246 12.56 -6.16 34.03
C LYS A 246 13.95 -6.80 34.11
N ARG A 247 14.55 -6.91 35.30
CA ARG A 247 15.85 -7.57 35.51
C ARG A 247 15.73 -9.09 35.64
N THR A 248 14.52 -9.62 35.84
CA THR A 248 14.29 -11.06 35.86
C THR A 248 14.45 -11.65 34.46
N LYS A 249 14.99 -12.87 34.36
CA LYS A 249 15.24 -13.54 33.08
C LYS A 249 13.98 -13.66 32.22
N GLU A 250 12.85 -13.98 32.84
CA GLU A 250 11.57 -14.20 32.16
C GLU A 250 11.04 -12.90 31.51
N VAL A 251 10.97 -11.81 32.28
CA VAL A 251 10.47 -10.53 31.76
C VAL A 251 11.47 -9.93 30.77
N ALA A 252 12.77 -10.05 31.02
CA ALA A 252 13.80 -9.60 30.08
C ALA A 252 13.68 -10.32 28.72
N ALA A 253 13.46 -11.64 28.73
CA ALA A 253 13.24 -12.42 27.52
C ALA A 253 11.95 -12.00 26.78
N PHE A 254 10.84 -11.80 27.50
CA PHE A 254 9.59 -11.31 26.93
C PHE A 254 9.75 -9.94 26.27
N LEU A 255 10.42 -8.99 26.94
CA LEU A 255 10.61 -7.66 26.40
C LEU A 255 11.62 -7.64 25.24
N ALA A 256 12.61 -8.53 25.24
CA ALA A 256 13.55 -8.66 24.12
C ALA A 256 12.83 -9.03 22.81
N GLN A 257 11.77 -9.84 22.87
CA GLN A 257 10.95 -10.20 21.70
C GLN A 257 10.16 -9.02 21.12
N ARG A 258 10.03 -7.91 21.86
CA ARG A 258 9.28 -6.72 21.45
C ARG A 258 10.14 -5.60 20.90
N LYS A 259 11.45 -5.68 21.15
CA LYS A 259 12.40 -4.67 20.69
C LYS A 259 12.85 -5.02 19.30
N THR A 260 13.14 -4.00 18.52
CA THR A 260 13.84 -4.21 17.25
C THR A 260 15.32 -4.51 17.54
N PRO A 261 16.00 -5.30 16.68
CA PRO A 261 17.41 -5.66 16.90
C PRO A 261 18.35 -4.46 17.08
N THR A 262 17.99 -3.29 16.54
CA THR A 262 18.81 -2.07 16.65
C THR A 262 18.35 -1.07 17.72
N GLU A 263 17.28 -1.35 18.47
CA GLU A 263 16.74 -0.45 19.51
C GLU A 263 17.74 -0.17 20.65
N ASN A 264 18.58 -1.16 20.97
CA ASN A 264 19.64 -1.01 21.97
C ASN A 264 20.74 -0.02 21.52
N ARG A 265 20.92 0.18 20.21
CA ARG A 265 21.91 1.11 19.66
C ARG A 265 21.44 2.54 19.80
N TYR A 266 22.14 3.32 20.62
CA TYR A 266 21.84 4.74 20.83
C TYR A 266 22.05 5.59 19.56
N LYS A 267 23.08 5.26 18.78
CA LYS A 267 23.47 5.93 17.54
C LYS A 267 23.86 4.85 16.52
N MET A 268 23.69 5.13 15.24
CA MET A 268 24.17 4.27 14.15
C MET A 268 24.88 5.11 13.09
N SER A 269 25.82 4.53 12.37
CA SER A 269 26.34 5.10 11.13
C SER A 269 25.47 4.70 9.94
N GLU A 270 25.61 5.40 8.82
CA GLU A 270 24.96 5.04 7.56
C GLU A 270 25.32 3.60 7.12
N THR A 271 26.60 3.22 7.23
CA THR A 271 27.05 1.86 6.93
C THR A 271 26.39 0.81 7.83
N GLU A 272 26.26 1.07 9.13
CA GLU A 272 25.57 0.15 10.05
C GLU A 272 24.08 0.02 9.73
N ILE A 273 23.43 1.12 9.33
CA ILE A 273 22.02 1.10 8.90
C ILE A 273 21.87 0.19 7.68
N LEU A 274 22.68 0.39 6.63
CA LEU A 274 22.60 -0.41 5.40
C LEU A 274 22.95 -1.89 5.65
N GLN A 275 23.91 -2.17 6.54
CA GLN A 275 24.21 -3.54 6.96
C GLN A 275 23.05 -4.17 7.72
N ALA A 276 22.37 -3.42 8.59
CA ALA A 276 21.21 -3.91 9.33
C ALA A 276 20.02 -4.20 8.39
N VAL A 277 19.84 -3.40 7.34
CA VAL A 277 18.86 -3.70 6.27
C VAL A 277 19.22 -5.00 5.54
N ARG A 278 20.48 -5.18 5.13
CA ARG A 278 20.93 -6.42 4.46
C ARG A 278 20.74 -7.68 5.30
N LYS A 279 20.88 -7.57 6.63
CA LYS A 279 20.78 -8.69 7.58
C LYS A 279 19.36 -8.92 8.11
N ASP A 280 18.38 -8.15 7.64
CA ASP A 280 17.01 -8.13 8.19
C ASP A 280 16.94 -7.75 9.69
N ASP A 281 17.99 -7.12 10.22
CA ASP A 281 18.04 -6.60 11.59
C ASP A 281 17.27 -5.27 11.73
N LEU A 282 16.94 -4.60 10.62
CA LEU A 282 16.22 -3.33 10.59
C LEU A 282 15.00 -3.42 9.68
N PHE A 283 13.82 -3.41 10.30
CA PHE A 283 12.55 -3.34 9.60
C PHE A 283 11.97 -1.92 9.69
N GLY A 284 11.67 -1.30 8.56
CA GLY A 284 11.28 0.09 8.57
C GLY A 284 11.20 0.74 7.20
N VAL A 285 11.39 2.06 7.20
CA VAL A 285 11.57 2.84 5.98
C VAL A 285 12.87 3.63 6.05
N VAL A 286 13.52 3.78 4.91
CA VAL A 286 14.76 4.55 4.74
C VAL A 286 14.48 5.60 3.66
N GLU A 287 14.76 6.86 3.98
CA GLU A 287 14.84 7.92 2.97
C GLU A 287 16.28 8.01 2.49
N CYS A 288 16.51 7.75 1.21
CA CYS A 288 17.85 7.67 0.65
C CYS A 288 17.92 8.13 -0.81
N ASP A 289 19.15 8.37 -1.25
CA ASP A 289 19.50 8.41 -2.67
C ASP A 289 19.95 7.01 -3.11
N ILE A 290 19.46 6.53 -4.25
CA ILE A 290 19.75 5.21 -4.78
C ILE A 290 19.92 5.25 -6.29
N GLN A 291 20.83 4.46 -6.84
CA GLN A 291 21.10 4.40 -8.26
C GLN A 291 21.47 3.00 -8.76
N VAL A 292 21.19 2.75 -10.03
CA VAL A 292 21.72 1.62 -10.79
C VAL A 292 23.14 1.97 -11.25
N PRO A 293 24.18 1.21 -10.85
CA PRO A 293 25.55 1.41 -11.33
C PRO A 293 25.65 1.35 -12.86
N ALA A 294 26.59 2.09 -13.43
CA ALA A 294 26.73 2.23 -14.89
C ALA A 294 26.84 0.88 -15.62
N HIS A 295 27.57 -0.09 -15.05
CA HIS A 295 27.77 -1.41 -15.64
C HIS A 295 26.51 -2.32 -15.60
N LEU A 296 25.50 -1.97 -14.80
CA LEU A 296 24.22 -2.69 -14.71
C LEU A 296 23.08 -2.02 -15.48
N ARG A 297 23.28 -0.81 -16.04
CA ARG A 297 22.21 -0.08 -16.74
C ARG A 297 21.58 -0.90 -17.87
N SER A 298 22.38 -1.65 -18.63
CA SER A 298 21.87 -2.52 -19.71
C SER A 298 21.00 -3.65 -19.18
N HIS A 299 21.34 -4.24 -18.02
CA HIS A 299 20.55 -5.29 -17.38
C HIS A 299 19.17 -4.78 -16.95
N PHE A 300 19.10 -3.54 -16.45
CA PHE A 300 17.85 -2.91 -15.99
C PHE A 300 17.13 -2.09 -17.08
N ALA A 301 17.62 -2.05 -18.33
CA ALA A 301 17.14 -1.11 -19.34
C ALA A 301 15.69 -1.37 -19.77
N GLU A 302 15.29 -2.64 -19.91
CA GLU A 302 13.91 -2.97 -20.23
C GLU A 302 12.99 -2.55 -19.08
N MET A 303 13.25 -2.99 -17.84
CA MET A 303 12.48 -2.63 -16.65
C MET A 303 13.31 -1.85 -15.61
N PRO A 304 13.44 -0.51 -15.73
CA PRO A 304 14.13 0.26 -14.72
C PRO A 304 13.46 0.09 -13.35
N PRO A 305 14.20 -0.31 -12.30
CA PRO A 305 13.62 -0.87 -11.10
C PRO A 305 13.05 0.19 -10.14
N ILE A 306 13.51 1.43 -10.22
CA ILE A 306 13.14 2.48 -9.27
C ILE A 306 11.89 3.24 -9.76
N PHE A 307 10.74 2.95 -9.16
CA PHE A 307 9.47 3.60 -9.51
C PHE A 307 9.25 4.93 -8.77
N LYS A 308 9.28 6.05 -9.50
CA LYS A 308 9.08 7.40 -8.94
C LYS A 308 8.16 8.27 -9.78
N ASN A 309 7.52 9.25 -9.14
CA ASN A 309 6.82 10.31 -9.83
C ASN A 309 7.79 11.45 -10.14
N CYS A 310 7.94 11.82 -11.41
CA CYS A 310 8.72 12.97 -11.84
C CYS A 310 7.93 13.79 -12.88
N ASP A 311 8.37 15.02 -13.11
CA ASP A 311 7.86 15.86 -14.19
C ASP A 311 8.61 15.52 -15.47
N ILE A 312 7.89 15.05 -16.49
CA ILE A 312 8.46 14.71 -17.80
C ILE A 312 8.31 15.92 -18.70
N SER A 313 9.43 16.47 -19.16
CA SER A 313 9.52 17.55 -20.13
C SER A 313 9.63 17.01 -21.57
N ILE A 314 9.54 17.93 -22.54
CA ILE A 314 9.67 17.60 -23.96
C ILE A 314 11.07 17.09 -24.34
N ASP A 315 12.09 17.44 -23.56
CA ASP A 315 13.48 17.03 -23.82
C ASP A 315 13.76 15.61 -23.31
N ASP A 316 12.90 15.06 -22.45
CA ASP A 316 13.08 13.74 -21.84
C ASP A 316 12.57 12.60 -22.74
N VAL A 317 11.57 12.87 -23.60
CA VAL A 317 10.82 11.83 -24.35
C VAL A 317 11.58 11.26 -25.56
N GLY A 318 12.80 11.73 -25.82
CA GLY A 318 13.63 11.33 -26.94
C GLY A 318 13.26 12.02 -28.27
N PRO A 319 14.15 11.98 -29.28
CA PRO A 319 14.01 12.78 -30.50
C PRO A 319 12.72 12.51 -31.29
N PHE A 320 12.33 11.24 -31.39
CA PHE A 320 11.17 10.82 -32.18
C PHE A 320 9.85 11.34 -31.61
N MET A 321 9.63 11.19 -30.30
CA MET A 321 8.42 11.70 -29.63
C MET A 321 8.46 13.22 -29.46
N LYS A 322 9.64 13.83 -29.35
CA LYS A 322 9.80 15.29 -29.36
C LYS A 322 9.31 15.89 -30.68
N GLN A 323 9.77 15.38 -31.82
CA GLN A 323 9.31 15.80 -33.14
C GLN A 323 7.79 15.60 -33.30
N TYR A 324 7.27 14.46 -32.85
CA TYR A 324 5.83 14.20 -32.86
C TYR A 324 5.06 15.26 -32.06
N ALA A 325 5.55 15.57 -30.86
CA ALA A 325 4.91 16.50 -29.95
C ALA A 325 4.91 17.94 -30.46
N GLU A 326 6.02 18.39 -31.04
CA GLU A 326 6.14 19.70 -31.69
C GLU A 326 5.19 19.81 -32.89
N THR A 327 5.10 18.76 -33.72
CA THR A 327 4.23 18.72 -34.91
C THR A 327 2.74 18.77 -34.54
N HIS A 328 2.35 18.10 -33.46
CA HIS A 328 0.94 17.94 -33.07
C HIS A 328 0.51 18.88 -31.92
N GLY A 329 1.41 19.74 -31.44
CA GLY A 329 1.14 20.66 -30.33
C GLY A 329 0.79 19.96 -29.01
N VAL A 330 1.34 18.77 -28.75
CA VAL A 330 1.13 18.03 -27.49
C VAL A 330 2.31 18.25 -26.53
N MET A 331 2.07 18.11 -25.23
CA MET A 331 3.08 18.32 -24.17
C MET A 331 3.67 19.75 -24.15
N SER A 332 2.81 20.77 -24.14
CA SER A 332 3.25 22.17 -23.96
C SER A 332 3.77 22.51 -22.56
N LYS A 333 3.57 21.62 -21.58
CA LYS A 333 4.04 21.75 -20.20
C LYS A 333 4.53 20.41 -19.68
N PRO A 334 5.50 20.40 -18.74
CA PRO A 334 5.93 19.18 -18.08
C PRO A 334 4.74 18.42 -17.48
N ARG A 335 4.76 17.10 -17.61
CA ARG A 335 3.68 16.23 -17.16
C ARG A 335 4.16 15.32 -16.04
N ARG A 336 3.64 15.55 -14.82
CA ARG A 336 3.90 14.65 -13.69
C ARG A 336 3.37 13.24 -13.96
N SER A 337 4.27 12.26 -13.95
CA SER A 337 3.96 10.86 -14.27
C SER A 337 4.79 9.89 -13.44
N LEU A 338 4.23 8.70 -13.18
CA LEU A 338 4.96 7.57 -12.63
C LEU A 338 5.69 6.83 -13.75
N ILE A 339 7.02 6.70 -13.60
CA ILE A 339 7.94 5.99 -14.51
C ILE A 339 8.79 4.98 -13.74
N GLY A 340 9.46 4.08 -14.45
CA GLY A 340 10.66 3.41 -13.96
C GLY A 340 11.88 4.29 -14.26
N SER A 341 12.80 4.40 -13.31
CA SER A 341 14.03 5.18 -13.41
C SER A 341 15.25 4.35 -13.00
N MET A 342 16.43 4.79 -13.43
CA MET A 342 17.73 4.26 -13.02
C MET A 342 18.22 4.86 -11.70
N PHE A 343 17.55 5.87 -11.15
CA PHE A 343 17.93 6.49 -9.89
C PHE A 343 16.73 7.08 -9.15
N GLY A 344 16.87 7.26 -7.84
CA GLY A 344 15.93 7.96 -6.98
C GLY A 344 16.69 8.89 -6.05
N GLN A 345 16.19 10.12 -5.90
CA GLN A 345 16.74 11.09 -4.95
C GLN A 345 15.72 11.34 -3.84
N LYS A 346 16.15 11.31 -2.58
CA LYS A 346 15.29 11.44 -1.40
C LYS A 346 14.04 10.55 -1.49
N ILE A 347 14.22 9.33 -2.00
CA ILE A 347 13.12 8.38 -2.14
C ILE A 347 12.93 7.66 -0.81
N LEU A 348 11.68 7.52 -0.38
CA LEU A 348 11.34 6.70 0.77
C LEU A 348 11.10 5.26 0.32
N LEU A 349 11.88 4.33 0.87
CA LEU A 349 11.80 2.90 0.56
C LEU A 349 11.53 2.09 1.83
N ALA A 350 10.61 1.12 1.75
CA ALA A 350 10.50 0.12 2.80
C ALA A 350 11.73 -0.79 2.77
N THR A 351 12.24 -1.19 3.94
CA THR A 351 13.46 -1.97 4.03
C THR A 351 13.43 -3.30 3.26
N PRO A 352 12.30 -4.02 3.11
CA PRO A 352 12.25 -5.20 2.24
C PRO A 352 12.57 -4.89 0.77
N LEU A 353 11.99 -3.81 0.22
CA LEU A 353 12.26 -3.40 -1.16
C LEU A 353 13.68 -2.84 -1.31
N LEU A 354 14.16 -2.09 -0.31
CA LEU A 354 15.54 -1.59 -0.31
C LEU A 354 16.55 -2.74 -0.26
N LYS A 355 16.31 -3.76 0.57
CA LYS A 355 17.12 -4.97 0.60
C LYS A 355 17.13 -5.65 -0.75
N TRP A 356 15.96 -5.84 -1.38
CA TRP A 356 15.87 -6.42 -2.71
C TRP A 356 16.72 -5.64 -3.74
N TYR A 357 16.68 -4.30 -3.72
CA TYR A 357 17.54 -3.48 -4.56
C TYR A 357 19.03 -3.71 -4.28
N MET A 358 19.43 -3.75 -3.01
CA MET A 358 20.83 -3.94 -2.62
C MET A 358 21.35 -5.35 -2.93
N ASP A 359 20.49 -6.37 -2.91
CA ASP A 359 20.80 -7.74 -3.32
C ASP A 359 20.95 -7.85 -4.85
N HIS A 360 20.39 -6.89 -5.59
CA HIS A 360 20.54 -6.71 -7.04
C HIS A 360 21.60 -5.65 -7.40
N ASP A 361 22.54 -5.40 -6.48
CA ASP A 361 23.70 -4.51 -6.67
C ASP A 361 23.36 -3.03 -6.96
N LEU A 362 22.13 -2.58 -6.66
CA LEU A 362 21.86 -1.14 -6.64
C LEU A 362 22.60 -0.48 -5.48
N GLU A 363 23.08 0.74 -5.73
CA GLU A 363 23.90 1.48 -4.80
C GLU A 363 23.07 2.55 -4.08
N VAL A 364 23.04 2.48 -2.75
CA VAL A 364 22.59 3.58 -1.90
C VAL A 364 23.76 4.54 -1.71
N THR A 365 23.62 5.76 -2.20
CA THR A 365 24.70 6.77 -2.17
C THR A 365 24.62 7.69 -0.96
N HIS A 366 23.44 7.83 -0.36
CA HIS A 366 23.24 8.61 0.85
C HIS A 366 21.97 8.22 1.61
N VAL A 367 22.01 8.20 2.94
CA VAL A 367 20.84 8.02 3.81
C VAL A 367 20.53 9.31 4.55
N TYR A 368 19.30 9.82 4.41
CA TYR A 368 18.83 11.03 5.10
C TYR A 368 18.23 10.71 6.46
N GLN A 369 17.39 9.68 6.52
CA GLN A 369 16.75 9.25 7.76
C GLN A 369 16.20 7.83 7.66
N VAL A 370 15.94 7.25 8.83
CA VAL A 370 15.36 5.92 9.00
C VAL A 370 14.24 5.99 10.02
N LEU A 371 13.13 5.32 9.73
CA LEU A 371 12.08 5.04 10.71
C LEU A 371 11.95 3.53 10.86
N GLU A 372 12.34 3.03 12.03
CA GLU A 372 12.38 1.62 12.36
C GLU A 372 11.12 1.22 13.14
N TYR A 373 10.54 0.06 12.82
CA TYR A 373 9.30 -0.49 13.38
C TYR A 373 9.47 -1.95 13.77
N VAL A 374 8.51 -2.51 14.49
CA VAL A 374 8.45 -3.94 14.76
C VAL A 374 7.72 -4.66 13.60
N PRO A 375 8.37 -5.62 12.90
CA PRO A 375 7.72 -6.39 11.84
C PRO A 375 6.74 -7.40 12.42
N LYS A 376 5.51 -7.45 11.88
CA LYS A 376 4.56 -8.53 12.17
C LYS A 376 3.62 -8.77 10.99
N LYS A 377 3.35 -10.04 10.65
CA LYS A 377 2.32 -10.45 9.66
C LYS A 377 0.90 -10.36 10.22
N CYS A 378 0.56 -9.23 10.82
CA CYS A 378 -0.66 -9.08 11.62
C CYS A 378 -1.99 -9.16 10.84
N PHE A 379 -1.95 -9.08 9.50
CA PHE A 379 -3.13 -9.21 8.64
C PHE A 379 -3.19 -10.52 7.83
N GLU A 380 -2.28 -11.46 8.06
CA GLU A 380 -2.36 -12.80 7.46
C GLU A 380 -3.71 -13.50 7.75
N PRO A 381 -4.26 -13.48 8.98
CA PRO A 381 -5.58 -14.05 9.25
C PRO A 381 -6.71 -13.37 8.47
N PHE A 382 -6.63 -12.05 8.27
CA PHE A 382 -7.58 -11.30 7.44
C PHE A 382 -7.51 -11.73 5.98
N GLY A 383 -6.31 -11.84 5.42
CA GLY A 383 -6.08 -12.30 4.05
C GLY A 383 -6.60 -13.71 3.81
N ASN A 384 -6.31 -14.64 4.73
CA ASN A 384 -6.81 -16.01 4.66
C ASN A 384 -8.34 -16.07 4.64
N LYS A 385 -9.02 -15.31 5.51
CA LYS A 385 -10.50 -15.22 5.49
C LYS A 385 -11.05 -14.72 4.16
N VAL A 386 -10.39 -13.75 3.53
CA VAL A 386 -10.79 -13.27 2.19
C VAL A 386 -10.61 -14.37 1.15
N SER A 387 -9.45 -15.02 1.10
CA SER A 387 -9.18 -16.09 0.13
C SER A 387 -10.09 -17.31 0.33
N ASP A 388 -10.37 -17.71 1.57
CA ASP A 388 -11.23 -18.84 1.86
C ASP A 388 -12.69 -18.57 1.49
N ALA A 389 -13.19 -17.35 1.71
CA ALA A 389 -14.50 -16.94 1.22
C ALA A 389 -14.57 -16.98 -0.32
N ARG A 390 -13.50 -16.60 -1.01
CA ARG A 390 -13.40 -16.70 -2.48
C ARG A 390 -13.42 -18.14 -2.95
N ARG A 391 -12.66 -19.03 -2.30
CA ARG A 391 -12.65 -20.48 -2.60
C ARG A 391 -14.02 -21.12 -2.35
N ALA A 392 -14.68 -20.75 -1.26
CA ALA A 392 -16.03 -21.23 -0.96
C ALA A 392 -17.06 -20.77 -2.01
N GLY A 393 -16.94 -19.53 -2.50
CA GLY A 393 -17.79 -19.01 -3.58
C GLY A 393 -17.56 -19.68 -4.95
N ASP A 394 -16.34 -20.18 -5.21
CA ASP A 394 -16.07 -20.96 -6.42
C ASP A 394 -16.66 -22.39 -6.34
N LYS A 395 -16.89 -22.92 -5.12
CA LYS A 395 -17.49 -24.25 -4.88
C LYS A 395 -19.02 -24.23 -4.76
N ASP A 396 -19.61 -23.12 -4.30
CA ASP A 396 -21.04 -22.97 -4.04
C ASP A 396 -21.57 -21.62 -4.53
N ASP A 397 -22.39 -21.64 -5.60
CA ASP A 397 -22.97 -20.45 -6.22
C ASP A 397 -23.76 -19.57 -5.24
N ARG A 398 -24.33 -20.16 -4.16
CA ARG A 398 -25.06 -19.40 -3.13
C ARG A 398 -24.13 -18.47 -2.33
N LYS A 399 -22.83 -18.77 -2.30
CA LYS A 399 -21.80 -17.99 -1.60
C LYS A 399 -21.11 -16.98 -2.53
N LYS A 400 -21.48 -16.91 -3.81
CA LYS A 400 -20.85 -16.01 -4.79
C LYS A 400 -20.96 -14.53 -4.42
N ILE A 401 -22.11 -14.11 -3.91
CA ILE A 401 -22.32 -12.73 -3.43
C ILE A 401 -21.33 -12.41 -2.29
N ILE A 402 -21.20 -13.32 -1.32
CA ILE A 402 -20.27 -13.18 -0.19
C ILE A 402 -18.82 -13.13 -0.70
N ALA A 403 -18.46 -14.00 -1.64
CA ALA A 403 -17.13 -14.01 -2.23
C ALA A 403 -16.79 -12.70 -2.98
N ASP A 404 -17.75 -12.09 -3.66
CA ASP A 404 -17.55 -10.81 -4.34
C ASP A 404 -17.51 -9.64 -3.35
N THR A 405 -18.31 -9.68 -2.28
CA THR A 405 -18.22 -8.72 -1.17
C THR A 405 -16.87 -8.82 -0.47
N MET A 406 -16.38 -10.02 -0.16
CA MET A 406 -15.07 -10.24 0.46
C MET A 406 -13.91 -9.82 -0.46
N LYS A 407 -14.04 -9.98 -1.78
CA LYS A 407 -13.07 -9.42 -2.75
C LYS A 407 -12.98 -7.90 -2.60
N LEU A 408 -14.12 -7.22 -2.53
CA LEU A 408 -14.17 -5.78 -2.36
C LEU A 408 -13.58 -5.34 -1.02
N ILE A 409 -13.88 -6.06 0.06
CA ILE A 409 -13.30 -5.84 1.40
C ILE A 409 -11.77 -6.00 1.34
N GLY A 410 -11.26 -7.09 0.79
CA GLY A 410 -9.81 -7.31 0.64
C GLY A 410 -9.11 -6.17 -0.11
N ASN A 411 -9.68 -5.74 -1.24
CA ASN A 411 -9.09 -4.70 -2.08
C ASN A 411 -9.26 -3.27 -1.53
N SER A 412 -10.26 -3.00 -0.70
CA SER A 412 -10.52 -1.64 -0.19
C SER A 412 -9.92 -1.35 1.19
N ALA A 413 -9.45 -2.39 1.90
CA ALA A 413 -8.92 -2.28 3.25
C ALA A 413 -7.71 -1.35 3.34
N TYR A 414 -6.68 -1.62 2.56
CA TYR A 414 -5.49 -0.77 2.54
C TYR A 414 -5.79 0.60 1.91
N GLY A 415 -6.67 0.66 0.90
CA GLY A 415 -7.05 1.91 0.22
C GLY A 415 -7.64 2.92 1.20
N LYS A 416 -8.38 2.46 2.22
CA LYS A 416 -8.89 3.33 3.28
C LYS A 416 -7.77 3.94 4.12
N THR A 417 -6.68 3.21 4.40
CA THR A 417 -5.54 3.69 5.21
C THR A 417 -4.79 4.87 4.58
N VAL A 418 -4.86 5.02 3.25
CA VAL A 418 -4.20 6.11 2.48
C VAL A 418 -5.18 7.18 2.01
N THR A 419 -6.35 7.27 2.65
CA THR A 419 -7.37 8.28 2.28
C THR A 419 -6.81 9.69 2.48
N ASN A 420 -6.82 10.48 1.41
CA ASN A 420 -6.51 11.90 1.50
C ASN A 420 -7.69 12.68 2.11
N LYS A 421 -7.61 12.93 3.42
CA LYS A 421 -8.64 13.68 4.16
C LYS A 421 -8.68 15.18 3.84
N GLU A 422 -7.63 15.77 3.27
CA GLU A 422 -7.61 17.19 2.89
C GLU A 422 -8.55 17.51 1.73
N LYS A 423 -8.86 16.50 0.91
CA LYS A 423 -9.82 16.64 -0.18
C LYS A 423 -11.28 16.53 0.28
N GLN A 424 -11.54 16.18 1.54
CA GLN A 424 -12.90 16.08 2.06
C GLN A 424 -13.52 17.47 2.25
N SER A 425 -14.84 17.52 2.11
CA SER A 425 -15.65 18.71 2.32
C SER A 425 -16.74 18.43 3.34
N ASP A 426 -17.19 19.47 4.03
CA ASP A 426 -18.42 19.46 4.80
C ASP A 426 -19.54 20.07 3.94
N VAL A 427 -20.72 19.47 4.01
CA VAL A 427 -21.91 19.94 3.30
C VAL A 427 -22.92 20.38 4.35
N CYS A 428 -23.45 21.60 4.21
CA CYS A 428 -24.57 22.07 5.01
C CYS A 428 -25.67 22.63 4.11
N TYR A 429 -26.92 22.53 4.58
CA TYR A 429 -28.08 23.05 3.89
C TYR A 429 -28.59 24.32 4.58
N CYS A 430 -29.09 25.27 3.78
CA CYS A 430 -29.66 26.53 4.24
C CYS A 430 -30.99 26.79 3.53
N ASP A 431 -31.99 27.27 4.24
CA ASP A 431 -33.35 27.55 3.77
C ASP A 431 -33.58 29.04 3.42
N SER A 432 -32.50 29.80 3.27
CA SER A 432 -32.60 31.21 2.87
C SER A 432 -31.36 31.68 2.11
N ALA A 433 -31.59 32.56 1.14
CA ALA A 433 -30.52 33.21 0.37
C ALA A 433 -29.58 34.04 1.26
N VAL A 434 -30.13 34.68 2.31
CA VAL A 434 -29.36 35.45 3.29
C VAL A 434 -28.41 34.52 4.07
N GLY A 435 -28.93 33.40 4.58
CA GLY A 435 -28.12 32.40 5.28
C GLY A 435 -27.03 31.81 4.38
N ALA A 436 -27.36 31.54 3.12
CA ALA A 436 -26.37 31.08 2.14
C ALA A 436 -25.27 32.11 1.87
N THR A 437 -25.66 33.38 1.67
CA THR A 437 -24.71 34.48 1.42
C THR A 437 -23.75 34.69 2.59
N GLN A 438 -24.22 34.60 3.83
CA GLN A 438 -23.36 34.71 5.02
C GLN A 438 -22.27 33.62 5.05
N ARG A 439 -22.59 32.42 4.55
CA ARG A 439 -21.66 31.28 4.52
C ARG A 439 -20.64 31.35 3.39
N ILE A 440 -20.93 32.08 2.30
CA ILE A 440 -19.99 32.34 1.20
C ILE A 440 -18.75 33.11 1.70
N ASN A 441 -18.93 33.98 2.70
CA ASN A 441 -17.83 34.75 3.29
C ASN A 441 -16.89 33.91 4.16
N SER A 442 -17.15 32.61 4.35
CA SER A 442 -16.26 31.71 5.06
C SER A 442 -14.94 31.52 4.29
N PRO A 443 -13.77 31.58 4.93
CA PRO A 443 -12.49 31.29 4.26
C PRO A 443 -12.38 29.84 3.77
N CYS A 444 -13.27 28.96 4.25
CA CYS A 444 -13.35 27.58 3.81
C CYS A 444 -14.42 27.35 2.74
N PHE A 445 -15.09 28.39 2.23
CA PHE A 445 -16.11 28.24 1.21
C PHE A 445 -15.54 27.60 -0.06
N LYS A 446 -16.26 26.63 -0.64
CA LYS A 446 -15.91 26.02 -1.94
C LYS A 446 -16.98 26.30 -2.98
N LYS A 447 -18.24 26.00 -2.66
CA LYS A 447 -19.35 26.04 -3.61
C LYS A 447 -20.68 26.29 -2.89
N VAL A 448 -21.58 27.00 -3.55
CA VAL A 448 -23.02 27.07 -3.23
C VAL A 448 -23.81 26.52 -4.41
N SER A 449 -24.90 25.82 -4.16
CA SER A 449 -25.82 25.32 -5.19
C SER A 449 -27.24 25.40 -4.66
N GLU A 450 -28.12 26.08 -5.38
CA GLU A 450 -29.55 26.07 -5.07
C GLU A 450 -30.13 24.71 -5.47
N VAL A 451 -30.68 24.00 -4.49
CA VAL A 451 -31.19 22.63 -4.62
C VAL A 451 -32.64 22.66 -5.11
N VAL A 452 -33.44 23.50 -4.45
CA VAL A 452 -34.81 23.87 -4.79
C VAL A 452 -34.98 25.34 -4.43
N ASP A 453 -36.03 25.99 -4.92
CA ASP A 453 -36.27 27.43 -4.71
C ASP A 453 -36.17 27.81 -3.22
N GLY A 454 -35.24 28.72 -2.91
CA GLY A 454 -34.98 29.16 -1.53
C GLY A 454 -34.19 28.19 -0.65
N PHE A 455 -33.75 27.04 -1.15
CA PHE A 455 -32.98 26.04 -0.39
C PHE A 455 -31.62 25.75 -1.04
N TYR A 456 -30.55 25.98 -0.30
CA TYR A 456 -29.18 25.99 -0.78
C TYR A 456 -28.35 24.88 -0.12
N GLU A 457 -27.56 24.17 -0.92
CA GLU A 457 -26.47 23.33 -0.49
C GLU A 457 -25.17 24.13 -0.52
N ILE A 458 -24.40 24.07 0.56
CA ILE A 458 -23.14 24.79 0.70
C ILE A 458 -22.04 23.78 1.01
N GLU A 459 -21.08 23.69 0.10
CA GLU A 459 -19.88 22.88 0.27
C GLU A 459 -18.75 23.76 0.82
N THR A 460 -18.15 23.31 1.92
CA THR A 460 -17.02 23.97 2.57
C THR A 460 -15.87 23.01 2.82
N GLY A 461 -14.64 23.50 2.78
CA GLY A 461 -13.49 22.80 3.34
C GLY A 461 -13.63 22.66 4.86
N LYS A 462 -13.00 21.63 5.40
CA LYS A 462 -12.96 21.40 6.85
C LYS A 462 -12.04 22.42 7.52
N ARG A 463 -12.54 23.12 8.56
CA ARG A 463 -11.72 24.04 9.37
C ARG A 463 -10.59 23.32 10.11
N LYS A 464 -10.84 22.09 10.55
CA LYS A 464 -9.88 21.21 11.22
C LYS A 464 -9.92 19.84 10.56
N ILE A 465 -8.75 19.32 10.20
CA ILE A 465 -8.61 17.99 9.60
C ILE A 465 -7.85 17.12 10.58
N THR A 466 -8.46 16.00 10.95
CA THR A 466 -7.85 15.02 11.85
C THR A 466 -7.30 13.85 11.03
N PHE A 467 -5.97 13.70 11.05
CA PHE A 467 -5.28 12.56 10.43
C PHE A 467 -5.27 11.38 11.41
N ASP A 468 -6.28 10.52 11.32
CA ASP A 468 -6.50 9.37 12.20
C ASP A 468 -6.33 8.01 11.47
N LEU A 469 -5.61 8.02 10.35
CA LEU A 469 -5.41 6.84 9.50
C LEU A 469 -3.93 6.43 9.45
N PRO A 470 -3.64 5.12 9.55
CA PRO A 470 -2.29 4.59 9.58
C PRO A 470 -1.71 4.52 8.15
N ILE A 471 -1.26 5.66 7.64
CA ILE A 471 -0.75 5.83 6.27
C ILE A 471 0.39 4.88 5.92
N GLN A 472 1.19 4.48 6.92
CA GLN A 472 2.30 3.56 6.75
C GLN A 472 1.87 2.17 6.24
N ILE A 473 0.64 1.72 6.55
CA ILE A 473 0.14 0.41 6.08
C ILE A 473 0.03 0.42 4.55
N GLY A 474 -0.70 1.39 4.00
CA GLY A 474 -0.85 1.47 2.55
C GLY A 474 0.45 1.82 1.83
N PHE A 475 1.39 2.51 2.48
CA PHE A 475 2.74 2.67 1.94
C PHE A 475 3.42 1.32 1.75
N TYR A 476 3.50 0.47 2.79
CA TYR A 476 4.11 -0.86 2.70
C TYR A 476 3.42 -1.76 1.67
N VAL A 477 2.08 -1.70 1.59
CA VAL A 477 1.33 -2.45 0.57
C VAL A 477 1.81 -2.13 -0.85
N TYR A 478 2.04 -0.85 -1.16
CA TYR A 478 2.58 -0.46 -2.47
C TYR A 478 4.05 -0.86 -2.65
N GLN A 479 4.87 -0.85 -1.60
CA GLN A 479 6.28 -1.25 -1.67
C GLN A 479 6.41 -2.75 -1.96
N TYR A 480 5.67 -3.60 -1.24
CA TYR A 480 5.61 -5.04 -1.53
C TYR A 480 5.03 -5.34 -2.91
N ALA A 481 3.98 -4.62 -3.33
CA ALA A 481 3.39 -4.84 -4.65
C ALA A 481 4.41 -4.57 -5.79
N LYS A 482 5.20 -3.49 -5.68
CA LYS A 482 6.30 -3.22 -6.61
C LYS A 482 7.36 -4.31 -6.57
N MET A 483 7.78 -4.69 -5.36
CA MET A 483 8.78 -5.73 -5.16
C MET A 483 8.35 -7.04 -5.83
N ARG A 484 7.09 -7.47 -5.68
CA ARG A 484 6.59 -8.71 -6.29
C ARG A 484 6.64 -8.70 -7.81
N MET A 485 6.31 -7.57 -8.43
CA MET A 485 6.43 -7.42 -9.90
C MET A 485 7.89 -7.39 -10.36
N LEU A 486 8.78 -6.76 -9.58
CA LEU A 486 10.21 -6.79 -9.84
C LEU A 486 10.77 -8.21 -9.71
N GLN A 487 10.43 -8.93 -8.65
CA GLN A 487 10.79 -10.32 -8.43
C GLN A 487 10.33 -11.23 -9.57
N PHE A 488 9.12 -11.01 -10.10
CA PHE A 488 8.65 -11.80 -11.24
C PHE A 488 9.50 -11.59 -12.50
N TYR A 489 9.92 -10.35 -12.75
CA TYR A 489 10.73 -10.05 -13.91
C TYR A 489 12.21 -10.46 -13.73
N PHE A 490 12.85 -10.04 -12.64
CA PHE A 490 14.28 -10.26 -12.41
C PHE A 490 14.58 -11.64 -11.83
N ASP A 491 13.92 -12.00 -10.74
CA ASP A 491 14.21 -13.23 -9.98
C ASP A 491 13.57 -14.48 -10.61
N PHE A 492 12.59 -14.30 -11.50
CA PHE A 492 11.94 -15.39 -12.24
C PHE A 492 12.22 -15.34 -13.75
N MET A 493 11.75 -14.32 -14.48
CA MET A 493 11.85 -14.32 -15.96
C MET A 493 13.32 -14.33 -16.43
N LEU A 494 14.16 -13.41 -15.93
CA LEU A 494 15.57 -13.36 -16.32
C LEU A 494 16.40 -14.54 -15.79
N GLU A 495 16.00 -15.11 -14.65
CA GLU A 495 16.64 -16.28 -14.06
C GLU A 495 16.39 -17.55 -14.89
N PHE A 496 15.13 -17.83 -15.22
CA PHE A 496 14.74 -19.10 -15.84
C PHE A 496 14.67 -19.07 -17.38
N VAL A 497 14.49 -17.89 -17.99
CA VAL A 497 14.32 -17.74 -19.45
C VAL A 497 15.49 -16.95 -20.03
N ASP A 498 16.04 -17.41 -21.16
CA ASP A 498 17.09 -16.65 -21.85
C ASP A 498 16.49 -15.38 -22.50
N VAL A 499 17.20 -14.26 -22.45
CA VAL A 499 16.71 -12.98 -23.00
C VAL A 499 16.36 -13.07 -24.50
N SER A 500 16.95 -13.97 -25.27
CA SER A 500 16.58 -14.19 -26.69
C SER A 500 15.22 -14.84 -26.88
N ASP A 501 14.62 -15.38 -25.82
CA ASP A 501 13.38 -16.13 -25.85
C ASP A 501 12.18 -15.36 -25.28
N PHE A 502 12.39 -14.16 -24.70
CA PHE A 502 11.27 -13.32 -24.27
C PHE A 502 11.53 -11.81 -24.38
N GLN A 503 10.45 -11.04 -24.50
CA GLN A 503 10.46 -9.58 -24.46
C GLN A 503 9.21 -9.04 -23.75
N TYR A 504 9.42 -8.07 -22.86
CA TYR A 504 8.33 -7.49 -22.09
C TYR A 504 7.55 -6.49 -22.96
N CYS A 505 6.22 -6.60 -22.99
CA CYS A 505 5.37 -5.76 -23.83
C CYS A 505 4.67 -4.69 -22.99
N GLU A 506 3.97 -5.09 -21.93
CA GLU A 506 3.15 -4.21 -21.12
C GLU A 506 3.13 -4.66 -19.65
N MET A 507 3.03 -3.68 -18.76
CA MET A 507 2.69 -3.91 -17.37
C MET A 507 1.65 -2.88 -16.95
N ASP A 508 0.58 -3.31 -16.29
CA ASP A 508 -0.32 -2.45 -15.54
C ASP A 508 -0.54 -3.00 -14.14
N THR A 509 0.16 -2.41 -13.17
CA THR A 509 0.03 -2.64 -11.72
C THR A 509 0.37 -4.06 -11.27
N ASP A 510 -0.49 -5.02 -11.56
CA ASP A 510 -0.44 -6.44 -11.19
C ASP A 510 -0.41 -7.37 -12.41
N SER A 511 -0.48 -6.82 -13.62
CA SER A 511 -0.43 -7.57 -14.88
C SER A 511 0.90 -7.41 -15.61
N ALA A 512 1.30 -8.45 -16.36
CA ALA A 512 2.57 -8.58 -17.07
C ALA A 512 2.36 -9.30 -18.41
N TYR A 513 2.45 -8.58 -19.53
CA TYR A 513 2.32 -9.15 -20.88
C TYR A 513 3.69 -9.31 -21.53
N ILE A 514 3.97 -10.53 -21.98
CA ILE A 514 5.29 -10.97 -22.44
C ILE A 514 5.14 -11.70 -23.76
N ALA A 515 5.95 -11.32 -24.75
CA ALA A 515 6.12 -12.10 -25.98
C ALA A 515 7.21 -13.14 -25.79
N ILE A 516 6.99 -14.37 -26.24
CA ILE A 516 7.96 -15.48 -26.15
C ILE A 516 8.20 -16.14 -27.51
N SER A 517 9.32 -16.83 -27.63
CA SER A 517 9.79 -17.52 -28.85
C SER A 517 9.27 -18.96 -29.02
N ALA A 518 8.41 -19.45 -28.12
CA ALA A 518 7.78 -20.77 -28.20
C ALA A 518 6.28 -20.71 -27.87
N ASP A 519 5.57 -21.83 -27.99
CA ASP A 519 4.12 -21.88 -27.73
C ASP A 519 3.77 -21.81 -26.24
N ARG A 520 4.66 -22.29 -25.36
CA ARG A 520 4.48 -22.28 -23.90
C ARG A 520 5.69 -21.71 -23.17
N LEU A 521 5.47 -21.18 -21.96
CA LEU A 521 6.55 -20.70 -21.10
C LEU A 521 7.55 -21.83 -20.75
N GLU A 522 7.08 -23.05 -20.55
CA GLU A 522 7.94 -24.19 -20.19
C GLU A 522 8.93 -24.59 -21.30
N ASP A 523 8.59 -24.25 -22.56
CA ASP A 523 9.41 -24.57 -23.72
C ASP A 523 10.61 -23.61 -23.88
N VAL A 524 10.57 -22.45 -23.23
CA VAL A 524 11.65 -21.45 -23.22
C VAL A 524 12.48 -21.46 -21.93
N ILE A 525 12.20 -22.37 -21.00
CA ILE A 525 13.01 -22.52 -19.78
C ILE A 525 14.40 -23.03 -20.17
N LYS A 526 15.44 -22.34 -19.68
CA LYS A 526 16.84 -22.70 -19.88
C LYS A 526 17.04 -24.19 -19.54
N PRO A 527 17.59 -25.02 -20.44
CA PRO A 527 17.66 -26.47 -20.22
C PRO A 527 18.36 -26.87 -18.92
N HIS A 528 19.42 -26.17 -18.54
CA HIS A 528 20.18 -26.42 -17.31
C HIS A 528 19.46 -25.97 -16.01
N MET A 529 18.38 -25.20 -16.13
CA MET A 529 17.57 -24.70 -15.00
C MET A 529 16.27 -25.50 -14.79
N ARG A 530 15.94 -26.46 -15.66
CA ARG A 530 14.65 -27.18 -15.62
C ARG A 530 14.36 -27.85 -14.28
N GLU A 531 15.33 -28.54 -13.69
CA GLU A 531 15.13 -29.21 -12.39
C GLU A 531 14.76 -28.20 -11.30
N ARG A 532 15.49 -27.08 -11.23
CA ARG A 532 15.19 -26.00 -10.29
C ARG A 532 13.83 -25.35 -10.57
N TYR A 533 13.52 -25.11 -11.85
CA TYR A 533 12.22 -24.59 -12.26
C TYR A 533 11.08 -25.48 -11.78
N GLU A 534 11.15 -26.79 -12.01
CA GLU A 534 10.11 -27.72 -11.56
C GLU A 534 9.93 -27.72 -10.03
N ASN A 535 11.04 -27.60 -9.29
CA ASN A 535 11.01 -27.52 -7.83
C ASN A 535 10.45 -26.18 -7.31
N GLU A 536 10.67 -25.06 -8.02
CA GLU A 536 10.32 -23.71 -7.54
C GLU A 536 9.07 -23.11 -8.20
N LYS A 537 8.57 -23.66 -9.31
CA LYS A 537 7.46 -23.05 -10.10
C LYS A 537 6.19 -22.82 -9.29
N HIS A 538 5.93 -23.65 -8.26
CA HIS A 538 4.78 -23.52 -7.38
C HIS A 538 4.81 -22.26 -6.48
N LEU A 539 5.97 -21.62 -6.33
CA LEU A 539 6.14 -20.34 -5.64
C LEU A 539 5.67 -19.15 -6.50
N TRP A 540 5.55 -19.37 -7.80
CA TRP A 540 5.25 -18.36 -8.81
C TRP A 540 3.86 -18.58 -9.43
N PHE A 541 3.52 -19.82 -9.75
CA PHE A 541 2.27 -20.19 -10.45
C PHE A 541 1.44 -21.20 -9.66
N PRO A 542 0.11 -21.24 -9.88
CA PRO A 542 -0.73 -22.29 -9.33
C PRO A 542 -0.27 -23.69 -9.74
N ARG A 543 -0.27 -24.63 -8.79
CA ARG A 543 -0.04 -26.04 -9.08
C ARG A 543 -1.16 -26.61 -9.94
N THR A 544 -0.80 -27.52 -10.85
CA THR A 544 -1.72 -28.13 -11.81
C THR A 544 -1.76 -29.66 -11.74
N GLU A 545 -1.01 -30.25 -10.79
CA GLU A 545 -0.85 -31.70 -10.63
C GLU A 545 -2.16 -32.41 -10.29
N ASP A 546 -3.02 -31.77 -9.49
CA ASP A 546 -4.36 -32.25 -9.21
C ASP A 546 -5.39 -31.10 -9.06
N PRO A 547 -6.69 -31.40 -9.23
CA PRO A 547 -7.74 -30.38 -9.21
C PRO A 547 -7.91 -29.65 -7.88
N GLU A 548 -7.54 -30.27 -6.74
CA GLU A 548 -7.73 -29.66 -5.43
C GLU A 548 -6.67 -28.57 -5.19
N HIS A 549 -5.40 -28.88 -5.45
CA HIS A 549 -4.33 -27.88 -5.42
C HIS A 549 -4.56 -26.75 -6.43
N ALA A 550 -4.97 -27.08 -7.65
CA ALA A 550 -5.30 -26.07 -8.66
C ALA A 550 -6.42 -25.13 -8.20
N ALA A 551 -7.49 -25.66 -7.60
CA ALA A 551 -8.59 -24.86 -7.08
C ALA A 551 -8.17 -23.99 -5.88
N TYR A 552 -7.31 -24.51 -5.00
CA TYR A 552 -6.78 -23.78 -3.85
C TYR A 552 -5.88 -22.63 -4.29
N ASP A 553 -4.89 -22.92 -5.15
CA ASP A 553 -3.89 -21.98 -5.64
C ASP A 553 -4.49 -20.92 -6.57
N LYS A 554 -5.58 -21.26 -7.28
CA LYS A 554 -6.39 -20.28 -8.01
C LYS A 554 -6.88 -19.13 -7.13
N ARG A 555 -6.89 -19.22 -5.80
CA ARG A 555 -7.23 -18.09 -4.91
C ARG A 555 -6.11 -17.73 -3.93
N THR A 556 -4.93 -18.33 -4.05
CA THR A 556 -3.76 -18.00 -3.25
C THR A 556 -3.21 -16.63 -3.67
N PRO A 557 -3.18 -15.62 -2.77
CA PRO A 557 -2.68 -14.30 -3.11
C PRO A 557 -1.18 -14.32 -3.49
N GLY A 558 -0.79 -13.50 -4.46
CA GLY A 558 0.61 -13.32 -4.87
C GLY A 558 1.12 -14.28 -5.95
N LEU A 559 0.39 -15.35 -6.27
CA LEU A 559 0.70 -16.22 -7.42
C LEU A 559 0.30 -15.53 -8.74
N PHE A 560 1.14 -15.68 -9.75
CA PHE A 560 0.92 -15.24 -11.12
C PHE A 560 0.08 -16.28 -11.85
N LYS A 561 -0.94 -15.82 -12.56
CA LYS A 561 -1.80 -16.67 -13.38
C LYS A 561 -1.77 -16.21 -14.81
N GLU A 562 -1.77 -17.15 -15.72
CA GLU A 562 -2.11 -16.86 -17.10
C GLU A 562 -3.57 -16.40 -17.17
N GLU A 563 -3.76 -15.11 -17.43
CA GLU A 563 -5.07 -14.49 -17.58
C GLU A 563 -5.47 -14.32 -19.05
N TRP A 564 -4.51 -14.43 -19.97
CA TRP A 564 -4.71 -14.39 -21.40
C TRP A 564 -3.48 -14.95 -22.13
N SER A 565 -3.69 -15.65 -23.23
CA SER A 565 -2.62 -16.01 -24.16
C SER A 565 -3.14 -16.02 -25.60
N GLY A 566 -2.28 -15.64 -26.54
CA GLY A 566 -2.66 -15.53 -27.95
C GLY A 566 -1.50 -15.14 -28.87
N ASP A 567 -1.84 -14.70 -30.07
CA ASP A 567 -0.87 -14.51 -31.15
C ASP A 567 -0.14 -13.17 -31.10
N ALA A 568 -0.76 -12.12 -30.55
CA ALA A 568 -0.22 -10.78 -30.73
C ALA A 568 -0.71 -9.74 -29.71
N ILE A 569 0.05 -8.65 -29.60
CA ILE A 569 -0.26 -7.47 -28.77
C ILE A 569 0.13 -6.17 -29.48
N VAL A 570 -0.70 -5.14 -29.32
CA VAL A 570 -0.47 -3.76 -29.75
C VAL A 570 -0.64 -2.83 -28.55
N GLY A 571 0.41 -2.15 -28.13
CA GLY A 571 0.44 -1.22 -27.00
C GLY A 571 0.67 0.22 -27.43
N LEU A 572 -0.29 1.12 -27.20
CA LEU A 572 -0.17 2.52 -27.63
C LEU A 572 0.46 3.38 -26.55
N CYS A 573 -0.15 3.43 -25.37
CA CYS A 573 0.33 4.17 -24.22
C CYS A 573 -0.18 3.50 -22.93
N SER A 574 0.18 4.02 -21.76
CA SER A 574 -0.24 3.47 -20.47
C SER A 574 -1.73 3.14 -20.42
N LYS A 575 -2.06 1.88 -20.12
CA LYS A 575 -3.43 1.36 -20.00
C LYS A 575 -4.24 1.37 -21.31
N THR A 576 -3.58 1.44 -22.46
CA THR A 576 -4.20 1.40 -23.79
C THR A 576 -3.47 0.41 -24.68
N TYR A 577 -3.98 -0.83 -24.72
CA TYR A 577 -3.43 -1.94 -25.50
C TYR A 577 -4.54 -2.89 -26.00
N TYR A 578 -4.20 -3.71 -26.99
CA TYR A 578 -5.06 -4.72 -27.59
C TYR A 578 -4.27 -6.01 -27.81
N CYS A 579 -4.78 -7.13 -27.32
CA CYS A 579 -4.22 -8.47 -27.47
C CYS A 579 -5.19 -9.31 -28.29
N PHE A 580 -4.71 -10.00 -29.33
CA PHE A 580 -5.57 -10.72 -30.28
C PHE A 580 -5.04 -12.09 -30.67
N GLY A 581 -5.91 -12.90 -31.27
CA GLY A 581 -5.60 -14.30 -31.61
C GLY A 581 -5.58 -15.19 -30.37
N GLY A 582 -6.48 -14.93 -29.41
CA GLY A 582 -6.55 -15.71 -28.17
C GLY A 582 -6.94 -17.17 -28.41
N GLU A 583 -6.42 -18.09 -27.60
CA GLU A 583 -6.71 -19.54 -27.72
C GLU A 583 -8.23 -19.84 -27.62
N ASP A 584 -8.94 -19.11 -26.76
CA ASP A 584 -10.40 -19.20 -26.58
C ASP A 584 -11.20 -18.35 -27.61
N LYS A 585 -10.55 -17.88 -28.67
CA LYS A 585 -11.10 -16.96 -29.68
C LYS A 585 -11.58 -15.61 -29.12
N ASN A 586 -11.12 -15.24 -27.93
CA ASN A 586 -11.45 -13.97 -27.29
C ASN A 586 -10.22 -13.04 -27.25
N ASP A 587 -10.36 -11.90 -27.92
CA ASP A 587 -9.41 -10.81 -27.82
C ASP A 587 -9.56 -10.08 -26.48
N LYS A 588 -8.46 -9.49 -26.00
CA LYS A 588 -8.43 -8.74 -24.74
C LYS A 588 -7.90 -7.34 -24.98
N PHE A 589 -8.58 -6.33 -24.44
CA PHE A 589 -8.16 -4.95 -24.66
C PHE A 589 -8.46 -4.02 -23.49
N SER A 590 -7.64 -2.98 -23.40
CA SER A 590 -7.81 -1.85 -22.51
C SER A 590 -7.78 -0.54 -23.31
N CYS A 591 -8.70 0.37 -22.96
CA CYS A 591 -8.81 1.71 -23.54
C CYS A 591 -9.21 2.70 -22.44
N LYS A 592 -8.25 3.16 -21.64
CA LYS A 592 -8.57 4.01 -20.48
C LYS A 592 -9.20 5.33 -20.92
N GLY A 593 -10.30 5.67 -20.26
CA GLY A 593 -10.98 6.96 -20.44
C GLY A 593 -12.09 6.94 -21.48
N VAL A 594 -12.38 5.79 -22.09
CA VAL A 594 -13.52 5.62 -23.01
C VAL A 594 -14.41 4.42 -22.63
N SER A 595 -15.71 4.60 -22.77
CA SER A 595 -16.75 3.59 -22.55
C SER A 595 -16.68 2.50 -23.62
N LYS A 596 -16.50 1.25 -23.20
CA LYS A 596 -16.53 0.09 -24.11
C LYS A 596 -17.91 -0.12 -24.76
N ARG A 597 -18.98 0.37 -24.14
CA ARG A 597 -20.37 0.17 -24.62
C ARG A 597 -20.71 1.13 -25.75
N ASP A 598 -20.22 2.37 -25.67
CA ASP A 598 -20.60 3.44 -26.60
C ASP A 598 -19.66 3.55 -27.81
N ASN A 599 -18.64 2.72 -27.86
CA ASN A 599 -17.56 2.81 -28.84
C ASN A 599 -17.28 1.43 -29.41
N ASP A 600 -17.16 1.38 -30.74
CA ASP A 600 -16.64 0.21 -31.42
C ASP A 600 -15.12 0.14 -31.23
N ILE A 601 -14.64 -0.75 -30.37
CA ILE A 601 -13.20 -0.88 -30.07
C ILE A 601 -12.67 -2.10 -30.82
N THR A 602 -11.95 -1.86 -31.91
CA THR A 602 -11.43 -2.92 -32.79
C THR A 602 -9.91 -2.91 -32.83
N LEU A 603 -9.31 -4.08 -33.09
CA LEU A 603 -7.87 -4.22 -33.35
C LEU A 603 -7.36 -3.21 -34.39
N GLN A 604 -8.12 -3.02 -35.47
CA GLN A 604 -7.76 -2.12 -36.56
C GLN A 604 -7.56 -0.67 -36.10
N LYS A 605 -8.29 -0.20 -35.08
CA LYS A 605 -8.05 1.14 -34.52
C LYS A 605 -6.68 1.25 -33.88
N TYR A 606 -6.23 0.22 -33.17
CA TYR A 606 -4.92 0.23 -32.52
C TYR A 606 -3.80 0.15 -33.56
N LEU A 607 -3.92 -0.75 -34.54
CA LEU A 607 -2.97 -0.88 -35.64
C LEU A 607 -2.87 0.42 -36.45
N GLN A 608 -4.00 1.04 -36.79
CA GLN A 608 -4.01 2.31 -37.53
C GLN A 608 -3.33 3.43 -36.76
N VAL A 609 -3.56 3.55 -35.44
CA VAL A 609 -2.88 4.57 -34.64
C VAL A 609 -1.37 4.35 -34.64
N LEU A 610 -0.92 3.10 -34.49
CA LEU A 610 0.50 2.76 -34.50
C LEU A 610 1.14 3.02 -35.88
N GLN A 611 0.48 2.63 -36.97
CA GLN A 611 0.99 2.73 -38.33
C GLN A 611 0.96 4.16 -38.89
N THR A 612 -0.14 4.89 -38.65
CA THR A 612 -0.35 6.23 -39.22
C THR A 612 0.13 7.35 -38.32
N GLN A 613 0.48 7.02 -37.07
CA GLN A 613 0.84 7.97 -36.01
C GLN A 613 -0.30 8.96 -35.66
N LYS A 614 -1.51 8.73 -36.18
CA LYS A 614 -2.67 9.59 -35.91
C LYS A 614 -3.41 9.07 -34.70
N SER A 615 -3.52 9.91 -33.67
CA SER A 615 -4.27 9.56 -32.46
C SER A 615 -5.76 9.42 -32.77
N GLY A 616 -6.40 8.42 -32.14
CA GLY A 616 -7.83 8.14 -32.28
C GLY A 616 -8.68 8.68 -31.14
N GLN A 617 -9.95 8.93 -31.44
CA GLN A 617 -10.93 9.44 -30.49
C GLN A 617 -12.00 8.39 -30.12
N GLY A 618 -12.61 8.57 -28.97
CA GLY A 618 -13.82 7.88 -28.55
C GLY A 618 -14.81 8.82 -27.88
N VAL A 619 -16.07 8.38 -27.78
CA VAL A 619 -17.19 9.17 -27.28
C VAL A 619 -17.69 8.56 -25.98
N ASN A 620 -17.68 9.33 -24.90
CA ASN A 620 -18.36 8.95 -23.67
C ASN A 620 -19.74 9.60 -23.63
N ARG A 621 -20.76 8.78 -23.41
CA ARG A 621 -22.11 9.23 -23.11
C ARG A 621 -22.47 8.79 -21.70
N GLY A 622 -23.17 9.64 -20.97
CA GLY A 622 -23.58 9.31 -19.63
C GLY A 622 -24.42 10.39 -19.00
N PHE A 623 -24.76 10.18 -17.75
CA PHE A 623 -25.49 11.14 -16.95
C PHE A 623 -24.54 11.81 -15.97
N ARG A 624 -24.71 13.12 -15.77
CA ARG A 624 -24.02 13.88 -14.74
C ARG A 624 -25.02 14.80 -14.07
N VAL A 625 -25.01 14.81 -12.75
CA VAL A 625 -25.71 15.84 -11.99
C VAL A 625 -24.93 17.15 -12.14
N LYS A 626 -25.57 18.16 -12.70
CA LYS A 626 -25.07 19.54 -12.73
C LYS A 626 -26.21 20.43 -12.26
N ASP A 627 -25.93 21.25 -11.27
CA ASP A 627 -26.89 22.20 -10.69
C ASP A 627 -28.20 21.48 -10.28
N ASN A 628 -28.05 20.35 -9.58
CA ASN A 628 -29.13 19.45 -9.14
C ASN A 628 -30.04 18.86 -10.22
N GLN A 629 -29.71 19.04 -11.49
CA GLN A 629 -30.39 18.41 -12.61
C GLN A 629 -29.55 17.26 -13.16
N MET A 630 -30.21 16.13 -13.42
CA MET A 630 -29.58 15.02 -14.12
C MET A 630 -29.50 15.36 -15.61
N LEU A 631 -28.31 15.72 -16.08
CA LEU A 631 -28.07 16.04 -17.49
C LEU A 631 -27.43 14.85 -18.21
N THR A 632 -27.82 14.65 -19.46
CA THR A 632 -27.06 13.78 -20.37
C THR A 632 -25.88 14.56 -20.92
N TYR A 633 -24.68 14.00 -20.83
CA TYR A 633 -23.50 14.57 -21.47
C TYR A 633 -23.00 13.65 -22.58
N THR A 634 -22.45 14.26 -23.62
CA THR A 634 -21.63 13.60 -24.62
C THR A 634 -20.26 14.27 -24.62
N GLN A 635 -19.20 13.50 -24.48
CA GLN A 635 -17.84 14.01 -24.45
C GLN A 635 -16.94 13.19 -25.36
N THR A 636 -16.34 13.84 -26.36
CA THR A 636 -15.26 13.27 -27.16
C THR A 636 -13.96 13.29 -26.36
N ARG A 637 -13.23 12.18 -26.36
CA ARG A 637 -11.95 11.98 -25.66
C ARG A 637 -10.93 11.44 -26.64
N ASP A 638 -9.71 11.96 -26.58
CA ASP A 638 -8.55 11.34 -27.21
C ASP A 638 -8.22 10.07 -26.42
N ALA A 639 -8.59 8.92 -26.97
CA ALA A 639 -8.61 7.64 -26.27
C ALA A 639 -7.45 6.74 -26.67
N PHE A 640 -7.04 6.87 -27.93
CA PHE A 640 -5.98 6.08 -28.54
C PHE A 640 -4.84 7.03 -28.90
N SER A 641 -4.08 7.43 -27.90
CA SER A 641 -2.97 8.36 -28.11
C SER A 641 -1.75 7.63 -28.65
N TYR A 642 -1.21 8.09 -29.77
CA TYR A 642 0.09 7.64 -30.26
C TYR A 642 1.24 8.20 -29.41
N PHE A 643 1.08 9.39 -28.84
CA PHE A 643 2.10 10.02 -28.01
C PHE A 643 2.28 9.26 -26.69
N TYR A 644 3.51 8.78 -26.44
CA TYR A 644 3.84 8.05 -25.23
C TYR A 644 5.07 8.66 -24.53
N PRO A 645 4.86 9.43 -23.44
CA PRO A 645 5.95 10.18 -22.81
C PRO A 645 6.70 9.44 -21.71
N LYS A 646 6.27 8.24 -21.30
CA LYS A 646 6.85 7.58 -20.12
C LYS A 646 8.14 6.79 -20.39
N ARG A 647 8.50 6.65 -21.67
CA ARG A 647 9.69 5.99 -22.20
C ARG A 647 10.06 6.67 -23.53
N GLN A 648 11.30 6.53 -23.96
CA GLN A 648 11.73 7.05 -25.26
C GLN A 648 11.35 6.07 -26.36
N VAL A 649 10.28 6.38 -27.09
CA VAL A 649 9.91 5.60 -28.29
C VAL A 649 10.94 5.85 -29.38
N GLN A 650 11.46 4.78 -29.98
CA GLN A 650 12.45 4.83 -31.03
C GLN A 650 11.81 5.15 -32.40
N ASP A 651 12.64 5.34 -33.41
CA ASP A 651 12.26 5.71 -34.78
C ASP A 651 11.40 4.65 -35.49
N ASP A 652 11.54 3.38 -35.11
CA ASP A 652 10.64 2.29 -35.53
C ASP A 652 9.20 2.45 -35.01
N GLY A 653 8.96 3.39 -34.09
CA GLY A 653 7.66 3.65 -33.46
C GLY A 653 7.20 2.57 -32.50
N VAL A 654 8.01 1.53 -32.25
CA VAL A 654 7.66 0.30 -31.55
C VAL A 654 8.55 0.04 -30.33
N THR A 655 9.87 0.10 -30.52
CA THR A 655 10.86 -0.12 -29.47
C THR A 655 10.85 1.07 -28.51
N THR A 656 11.03 0.80 -27.20
CA THR A 656 11.11 1.88 -26.20
C THR A 656 12.29 1.73 -25.25
N LEU A 657 12.99 2.82 -25.00
CA LEU A 657 14.11 2.91 -24.07
C LEU A 657 13.71 3.63 -22.78
N PRO A 658 14.42 3.40 -21.67
CA PRO A 658 14.15 4.12 -20.42
C PRO A 658 14.38 5.62 -20.59
N LEU A 659 13.73 6.43 -19.74
CA LEU A 659 14.05 7.85 -19.64
C LEU A 659 15.28 8.03 -18.75
N GLU A 660 16.09 9.05 -19.03
CA GLU A 660 17.28 9.40 -18.23
C GLU A 660 16.95 10.39 -17.08
N ILE A 661 15.78 10.21 -16.41
CA ILE A 661 15.28 11.12 -15.36
C ILE A 661 14.73 10.44 -14.12
#